data_AF-A0A2V1E7W9-F1
#
_entry.id   AF-A0A2V1E7W9-F1
#
_cell.length_a   1.000
_cell.length_b   1.000
_cell.length_c   1.000
_cell.angle_alpha   90.00
_cell.angle_beta   90.00
_cell.angle_gamma   90.00
#
_symmetry.space_group_name_H-M   'P 1'
#
loop_
_entity.id
_entity.type
_entity.pdbx_description
1 polymer ?
#
loop_
_entity_poly.entity_id
_entity_poly.type
_entity_poly.pdbx_seq_one_letter_code
_entity_poly.pdbx_strand_id
1 'polypeptide(L)'
;MSSTTGSNSIRSFPTIKHVRTFVTQGPGSGGDYHNVHGGHWLIDSKISTPMSQYEKYRKSRTSWGINVLGSFCVEIEASDGTKGFATGFGGPPACWLVAEHFERFLLGQDPRDTNHLFEQMYRASMFYGRKGLPVAVISVIDLAIWDLLGKIRNEPVYKMIGGATRERLDFYCTGPEPAAAKAMGFFGAKVPLPYGPGEGVEGLKKNVEFLTKHRESVGPDFPIMVDCYMSLNVPYTIEVVKATEHLNLNWWEECLSPDDTDGFEQIKRAHPRMKFTTGEHEYSRYGFRKLIEGRNLDILQPDVMWVGGMTELLKVAAMAAAYDIPVVPHASGPYSYHFVVSQSNSPFQEYLANSPDGKSVLPVFGDLFINEPIPSKGYLDVSILDKPGFGLELNPNARLIDATRILNPAPSKPLTGNQWIADKRPRFMKDGLFFSLGVSSLSGLEGCQHFRIVHSCLHTLLCTVESSFLLHLAGIRHWSGVTGMVALYTVASLIAMVVPSRSAVKDTINSTLEKLHLTGGQQGAPAQEPTEERLNELKSKYEKAEQGQVFAFYEKLSTAEKAGLYEQLANFDPSYINELADKALNPPKTESTEAKLEPLPESATSSVLDSKAEDLQKWYDSGLSLIAENQVAVVLMAGGQGTRLGSSAPKGCFDIGLPSHKSLFQLQGERIAKAEQLAKKKHGKESVTIPWYVMTSGPTRGPTEKFFEENKYFGLKKENVIVFEQGVLPCISNEGKILMESKSKVAVAPDGNGGIYQALINAGIVSDMGKRGIKHIHAYCVDNCLVKVADPAFIGFAASKQVDIATKVVRKRNAKESVGLILQKNGRPDVVEYSEISSEDAEAKDSKDPELLKFRAANIVNHYYSFSFLESIPVWAKKLPHHVARKKIPYVNTDNGETIKPEKPNGVKLEQFVFDCFPFLSLEKFACMEVKREDEFSPLKNARGTGEDDPDTSKRDITTQGKKWVQAAGATVVSEKEDDGIEVSPLISYGGEGLEFLKGRTIKAPAVIESED
;
A
#
# COMPACT_ATOMS: atom_id res chain seq x y z
N MET A 1 56.53 -40.74 -3.80
CA MET A 1 55.22 -41.20 -3.25
C MET A 1 54.18 -40.12 -3.54
N SER A 2 52.89 -40.44 -3.56
CA SER A 2 51.86 -39.52 -4.05
C SER A 2 51.65 -38.30 -3.14
N SER A 3 51.56 -37.11 -3.72
CA SER A 3 51.15 -35.87 -3.06
C SER A 3 49.67 -35.59 -3.37
N THR A 4 48.75 -36.12 -2.54
CA THR A 4 47.32 -35.82 -2.68
C THR A 4 47.00 -34.43 -2.16
N THR A 5 47.03 -33.44 -3.06
CA THR A 5 46.44 -32.11 -2.84
C THR A 5 44.92 -32.25 -2.77
N GLY A 6 44.38 -32.41 -1.57
CA GLY A 6 42.93 -32.41 -1.35
C GLY A 6 42.33 -31.05 -1.70
N SER A 7 41.51 -30.98 -2.73
CA SER A 7 40.75 -29.78 -3.05
C SER A 7 39.66 -29.56 -2.01
N ASN A 8 39.70 -28.44 -1.29
CA ASN A 8 38.57 -27.97 -0.48
C ASN A 8 37.43 -27.43 -1.38
N SER A 9 36.82 -28.31 -2.16
CA SER A 9 35.53 -28.05 -2.77
C SER A 9 34.47 -28.06 -1.67
N ILE A 10 33.84 -26.90 -1.44
CA ILE A 10 32.68 -26.80 -0.54
C ILE A 10 31.62 -27.77 -1.06
N ARG A 11 31.17 -28.70 -0.21
CA ARG A 11 30.14 -29.69 -0.59
C ARG A 11 28.85 -28.95 -0.93
N SER A 12 28.37 -29.10 -2.15
CA SER A 12 27.10 -28.53 -2.61
C SER A 12 25.94 -29.04 -1.74
N PHE A 13 25.10 -28.12 -1.26
CA PHE A 13 23.86 -28.49 -0.58
C PHE A 13 22.85 -29.07 -1.60
N PRO A 14 21.97 -30.01 -1.20
CA PRO A 14 20.97 -30.55 -2.12
C PRO A 14 19.97 -29.48 -2.59
N THR A 15 19.70 -29.40 -3.88
CA THR A 15 18.69 -28.49 -4.45
C THR A 15 17.37 -29.20 -4.69
N ILE A 16 16.26 -28.45 -4.76
CA ILE A 16 14.94 -28.98 -5.06
C ILE A 16 14.91 -29.55 -6.49
N LYS A 17 14.58 -30.84 -6.61
CA LYS A 17 14.63 -31.61 -7.86
C LYS A 17 13.25 -31.92 -8.41
N HIS A 18 12.29 -32.26 -7.55
CA HIS A 18 10.89 -32.49 -7.93
C HIS A 18 9.94 -31.94 -6.89
N VAL A 19 8.80 -31.42 -7.35
CA VAL A 19 7.62 -31.12 -6.55
C VAL A 19 6.50 -32.05 -7.02
N ARG A 20 5.76 -32.67 -6.10
CA ARG A 20 4.63 -33.56 -6.42
C ARG A 20 3.45 -33.22 -5.51
N THR A 21 2.25 -33.27 -6.05
CA THR A 21 1.04 -32.93 -5.29
C THR A 21 0.00 -34.04 -5.33
N PHE A 22 -0.74 -34.17 -4.22
CA PHE A 22 -1.70 -35.25 -4.01
C PHE A 22 -3.00 -34.72 -3.39
N VAL A 23 -4.10 -35.42 -3.63
CA VAL A 23 -5.40 -35.21 -2.97
C VAL A 23 -5.73 -36.46 -2.15
N THR A 24 -6.22 -36.31 -0.91
CA THR A 24 -6.60 -37.45 -0.05
C THR A 24 -7.95 -38.04 -0.50
N GLN A 25 -8.13 -39.36 -0.41
CA GLN A 25 -9.46 -39.99 -0.50
C GLN A 25 -10.02 -40.32 0.87
N GLY A 26 -11.18 -39.73 1.16
CA GLY A 26 -11.97 -40.04 2.34
C GLY A 26 -12.10 -38.82 3.27
N PRO A 27 -13.20 -38.75 4.04
CA PRO A 27 -13.34 -37.73 5.07
C PRO A 27 -12.43 -38.03 6.27
N GLY A 28 -11.97 -36.97 6.94
CA GLY A 28 -11.14 -37.01 8.14
C GLY A 28 -9.63 -37.11 7.88
N SER A 29 -9.15 -37.04 6.63
CA SER A 29 -7.74 -37.24 6.27
C SER A 29 -7.09 -36.01 5.64
N GLY A 30 -6.01 -35.50 6.25
CA GLY A 30 -5.29 -34.28 5.85
C GLY A 30 -5.87 -32.98 6.42
N GLY A 31 -5.46 -31.84 5.84
CA GLY A 31 -5.69 -30.50 6.42
C GLY A 31 -7.04 -29.80 6.17
N ASP A 32 -8.09 -30.46 5.70
CA ASP A 32 -9.47 -29.90 5.68
C ASP A 32 -10.31 -30.46 6.85
N TYR A 33 -10.46 -29.66 7.90
CA TYR A 33 -11.19 -30.01 9.13
C TYR A 33 -12.70 -30.19 8.94
N HIS A 34 -13.27 -29.73 7.83
CA HIS A 34 -14.71 -29.79 7.57
C HIS A 34 -15.11 -30.94 6.64
N ASN A 35 -14.13 -31.55 5.97
CA ASN A 35 -14.28 -32.78 5.21
C ASN A 35 -14.39 -34.00 6.16
N VAL A 36 -15.43 -34.05 6.99
CA VAL A 36 -15.68 -35.13 7.97
C VAL A 36 -17.01 -35.86 7.71
N HIS A 37 -17.19 -37.04 8.32
CA HIS A 37 -18.47 -37.77 8.25
C HIS A 37 -19.59 -37.04 9.00
N GLY A 38 -20.83 -37.15 8.49
CA GLY A 38 -22.03 -36.65 9.15
C GLY A 38 -22.22 -37.24 10.56
N GLY A 39 -22.77 -36.43 11.46
CA GLY A 39 -22.81 -36.70 12.90
C GLY A 39 -21.62 -36.13 13.69
N HIS A 40 -20.61 -35.55 13.02
CA HIS A 40 -19.51 -34.84 13.68
C HIS A 40 -19.92 -33.42 14.08
N TRP A 41 -19.61 -33.03 15.32
CA TRP A 41 -19.95 -31.71 15.85
C TRP A 41 -19.51 -30.53 14.97
N LEU A 42 -18.33 -30.61 14.34
CA LEU A 42 -17.76 -29.55 13.48
C LEU A 42 -18.66 -29.11 12.34
N ILE A 43 -19.54 -29.99 11.83
CA ILE A 43 -20.40 -29.71 10.67
C ILE A 43 -21.90 -29.71 11.00
N ASP A 44 -22.34 -30.55 11.93
CA ASP A 44 -23.77 -30.83 12.18
C ASP A 44 -24.28 -30.35 13.55
N SER A 45 -23.41 -29.87 14.45
CA SER A 45 -23.88 -29.09 15.61
C SER A 45 -24.31 -27.69 15.18
N LYS A 46 -25.23 -27.07 15.93
CA LYS A 46 -25.60 -25.69 15.66
C LYS A 46 -24.46 -24.77 16.09
N ILE A 47 -23.77 -24.20 15.11
CA ILE A 47 -22.68 -23.23 15.28
C ILE A 47 -23.07 -21.94 14.52
N SER A 48 -22.76 -20.78 15.08
CA SER A 48 -22.94 -19.49 14.44
C SER A 48 -21.85 -19.27 13.39
N THR A 49 -22.23 -18.79 12.21
CA THR A 49 -21.35 -18.63 11.04
C THR A 49 -21.77 -17.38 10.24
N PRO A 50 -20.97 -16.87 9.29
CA PRO A 50 -21.38 -15.75 8.43
C PRO A 50 -22.64 -16.06 7.60
N MET A 51 -22.89 -17.36 7.38
CA MET A 51 -24.06 -17.86 6.66
C MET A 51 -25.29 -18.06 7.55
N SER A 52 -25.17 -17.98 8.88
CA SER A 52 -26.28 -18.20 9.81
C SER A 52 -27.39 -17.14 9.73
N GLN A 53 -27.13 -15.97 9.13
CA GLN A 53 -28.19 -15.03 8.76
C GLN A 53 -29.19 -15.61 7.72
N TYR A 54 -28.73 -16.49 6.82
CA TYR A 54 -29.55 -17.09 5.77
C TYR A 54 -30.17 -18.41 6.25
N GLU A 55 -31.48 -18.44 6.48
CA GLU A 55 -32.20 -19.60 7.06
C GLU A 55 -31.89 -20.93 6.36
N LYS A 56 -31.82 -20.92 5.02
CA LYS A 56 -31.48 -22.08 4.18
C LYS A 56 -30.14 -22.73 4.54
N TYR A 57 -29.17 -21.94 4.99
CA TYR A 57 -27.78 -22.34 5.20
C TYR A 57 -27.36 -22.41 6.68
N ARG A 58 -28.23 -21.94 7.60
CA ARG A 58 -28.00 -21.90 9.06
C ARG A 58 -27.80 -23.26 9.73
N LYS A 59 -28.27 -24.37 9.13
CA LYS A 59 -28.43 -25.66 9.83
C LYS A 59 -27.21 -26.58 9.84
N SER A 60 -26.27 -26.45 8.91
CA SER A 60 -25.05 -27.26 8.82
C SER A 60 -24.03 -26.55 7.93
N ARG A 61 -22.73 -26.58 8.29
CA ARG A 61 -21.68 -25.83 7.57
C ARG A 61 -21.45 -26.37 6.15
N THR A 62 -21.68 -27.65 5.93
CA THR A 62 -21.57 -28.29 4.59
C THR A 62 -22.65 -27.82 3.62
N SER A 63 -23.77 -27.28 4.11
CA SER A 63 -24.89 -26.83 3.27
C SER A 63 -24.55 -25.68 2.32
N TRP A 64 -23.49 -24.93 2.61
CA TRP A 64 -22.92 -23.87 1.78
C TRP A 64 -21.53 -24.20 1.21
N GLY A 65 -21.06 -25.44 1.38
CA GLY A 65 -19.86 -25.95 0.70
C GLY A 65 -18.53 -25.60 1.34
N ILE A 66 -18.46 -25.39 2.66
CA ILE A 66 -17.21 -25.10 3.39
C ILE A 66 -16.08 -26.12 3.07
N ASN A 67 -16.43 -27.39 2.88
CA ASN A 67 -15.53 -28.53 2.62
C ASN A 67 -15.42 -28.89 1.12
N VAL A 68 -15.80 -27.99 0.20
CA VAL A 68 -15.83 -28.27 -1.24
C VAL A 68 -14.43 -28.41 -1.86
N LEU A 69 -13.40 -27.88 -1.19
CA LEU A 69 -12.02 -27.95 -1.66
C LEU A 69 -11.35 -29.27 -1.25
N GLY A 70 -11.48 -29.70 0.00
CA GLY A 70 -10.81 -30.89 0.51
C GLY A 70 -9.31 -30.68 0.79
N SER A 71 -8.70 -31.68 1.41
CA SER A 71 -7.27 -31.68 1.72
C SER A 71 -6.41 -31.86 0.45
N PHE A 72 -5.22 -31.27 0.43
CA PHE A 72 -4.15 -31.63 -0.49
C PHE A 72 -2.82 -31.81 0.26
N CYS A 73 -1.85 -32.41 -0.41
CA CYS A 73 -0.50 -32.61 0.11
C CYS A 73 0.55 -32.20 -0.92
N VAL A 74 1.71 -31.74 -0.44
CA VAL A 74 2.91 -31.43 -1.23
C VAL A 74 4.05 -32.33 -0.75
N GLU A 75 4.71 -33.01 -1.69
CA GLU A 75 6.00 -33.68 -1.49
C GLU A 75 7.07 -32.95 -2.29
N ILE A 76 8.21 -32.65 -1.65
CA ILE A 76 9.38 -32.02 -2.30
C ILE A 76 10.57 -32.94 -2.16
N GLU A 77 11.13 -33.37 -3.29
CA GLU A 77 12.32 -34.22 -3.38
C GLU A 77 13.55 -33.38 -3.74
N ALA A 78 14.62 -33.51 -2.96
CA ALA A 78 15.90 -32.87 -3.23
C ALA A 78 16.81 -33.73 -4.13
N SER A 79 17.90 -33.13 -4.61
CA SER A 79 18.84 -33.76 -5.55
C SER A 79 19.59 -34.98 -5.00
N ASP A 80 19.60 -35.17 -3.68
CA ASP A 80 20.14 -36.34 -2.98
C ASP A 80 19.10 -37.46 -2.76
N GLY A 81 17.83 -37.21 -3.08
CA GLY A 81 16.70 -38.12 -2.85
C GLY A 81 15.98 -37.92 -1.51
N THR A 82 16.39 -36.97 -0.67
CA THR A 82 15.70 -36.63 0.58
C THR A 82 14.35 -35.98 0.28
N LYS A 83 13.32 -36.25 1.10
CA LYS A 83 11.93 -35.85 0.86
C LYS A 83 11.29 -35.13 2.05
N GLY A 84 10.79 -33.91 1.82
CA GLY A 84 9.87 -33.22 2.72
C GLY A 84 8.42 -33.41 2.29
N PHE A 85 7.49 -33.39 3.26
CA PHE A 85 6.07 -33.59 3.02
C PHE A 85 5.20 -32.73 3.94
N ALA A 86 4.16 -32.10 3.41
CA ALA A 86 3.16 -31.38 4.19
C ALA A 86 1.74 -31.51 3.62
N THR A 87 0.72 -31.19 4.43
CA THR A 87 -0.70 -31.14 4.05
C THR A 87 -1.34 -29.79 4.40
N GLY A 88 -2.48 -29.49 3.79
CA GLY A 88 -3.36 -28.37 4.09
C GLY A 88 -4.67 -28.47 3.30
N PHE A 89 -5.51 -27.44 3.34
CA PHE A 89 -6.74 -27.38 2.54
C PHE A 89 -6.48 -26.84 1.12
N GLY A 90 -7.34 -27.20 0.16
CA GLY A 90 -7.37 -26.60 -1.17
C GLY A 90 -7.51 -27.57 -2.35
N GLY A 91 -7.35 -28.88 -2.12
CA GLY A 91 -7.63 -29.96 -3.07
C GLY A 91 -7.08 -29.77 -4.50
N PRO A 92 -7.82 -30.19 -5.54
CA PRO A 92 -7.39 -30.05 -6.94
C PRO A 92 -7.05 -28.60 -7.37
N PRO A 93 -7.79 -27.55 -6.96
CA PRO A 93 -7.39 -26.16 -7.22
C PRO A 93 -6.03 -25.77 -6.62
N ALA A 94 -5.69 -26.28 -5.43
CA ALA A 94 -4.36 -26.11 -4.86
C ALA A 94 -3.28 -26.82 -5.68
N CYS A 95 -3.50 -28.08 -6.05
CA CYS A 95 -2.57 -28.84 -6.90
C CYS A 95 -2.31 -28.14 -8.25
N TRP A 96 -3.35 -27.54 -8.85
CA TRP A 96 -3.22 -26.72 -10.06
C TRP A 96 -2.35 -25.48 -9.84
N LEU A 97 -2.54 -24.75 -8.73
CA LEU A 97 -1.71 -23.59 -8.39
C LEU A 97 -0.23 -23.96 -8.15
N VAL A 98 0.05 -25.13 -7.58
CA VAL A 98 1.44 -25.62 -7.46
C VAL A 98 2.04 -25.87 -8.84
N ALA A 99 1.42 -26.71 -9.67
CA ALA A 99 1.99 -27.13 -10.96
C ALA A 99 2.05 -25.98 -11.98
N GLU A 100 0.93 -25.28 -12.22
CA GLU A 100 0.84 -24.26 -13.27
C GLU A 100 1.42 -22.91 -12.86
N HIS A 101 1.59 -22.62 -11.56
CA HIS A 101 2.25 -21.39 -11.11
C HIS A 101 3.52 -21.65 -10.30
N PHE A 102 3.43 -22.18 -9.09
CA PHE A 102 4.52 -22.04 -8.12
C PHE A 102 5.75 -22.92 -8.34
N GLU A 103 5.62 -24.08 -8.99
CA GLU A 103 6.72 -25.03 -9.25
C GLU A 103 7.93 -24.37 -9.94
N ARG A 104 7.69 -23.40 -10.83
CA ARG A 104 8.73 -22.64 -11.55
C ARG A 104 9.70 -21.86 -10.65
N PHE A 105 9.29 -21.56 -9.41
CA PHE A 105 10.09 -20.86 -8.41
C PHE A 105 10.82 -21.81 -7.46
N LEU A 106 10.55 -23.12 -7.55
CA LEU A 106 11.08 -24.14 -6.64
C LEU A 106 12.16 -24.99 -7.30
N LEU A 107 11.97 -25.39 -8.57
CA LEU A 107 12.91 -26.30 -9.24
C LEU A 107 14.32 -25.69 -9.36
N GLY A 108 15.33 -26.49 -9.02
CA GLY A 108 16.74 -26.14 -9.05
C GLY A 108 17.21 -25.23 -7.91
N GLN A 109 16.32 -24.72 -7.06
CA GLN A 109 16.68 -23.79 -5.99
C GLN A 109 17.25 -24.51 -4.75
N ASP A 110 17.98 -23.79 -3.92
CA ASP A 110 18.40 -24.27 -2.61
C ASP A 110 17.22 -24.14 -1.62
N PRO A 111 16.78 -25.22 -0.95
CA PRO A 111 15.65 -25.16 -0.03
C PRO A 111 15.94 -24.29 1.22
N ARG A 112 17.20 -23.92 1.48
CA ARG A 112 17.56 -23.02 2.59
C ARG A 112 17.14 -21.57 2.36
N ASP A 113 16.91 -21.17 1.11
CA ASP A 113 16.55 -19.80 0.74
C ASP A 113 15.05 -19.52 0.95
N THR A 114 14.47 -19.99 2.06
CA THR A 114 13.03 -19.99 2.35
C THR A 114 12.38 -18.61 2.18
N ASN A 115 13.04 -17.55 2.67
CA ASN A 115 12.61 -16.18 2.47
C ASN A 115 12.56 -15.76 0.99
N HIS A 116 13.50 -16.22 0.15
CA HIS A 116 13.51 -15.92 -1.27
C HIS A 116 12.39 -16.67 -2.01
N LEU A 117 12.24 -17.96 -1.73
CA LEU A 117 11.19 -18.82 -2.30
C LEU A 117 9.79 -18.29 -1.95
N PHE A 118 9.56 -17.94 -0.68
CA PHE A 118 8.33 -17.29 -0.24
C PHE A 118 8.08 -15.97 -0.97
N GLU A 119 9.05 -15.05 -1.00
CA GLU A 119 8.84 -13.73 -1.62
C GLU A 119 8.67 -13.82 -3.14
N GLN A 120 9.29 -14.79 -3.83
CA GLN A 120 9.01 -15.07 -5.24
C GLN A 120 7.55 -15.49 -5.44
N MET A 121 7.10 -16.55 -4.74
CA MET A 121 5.74 -17.07 -4.88
C MET A 121 4.69 -16.01 -4.51
N TYR A 122 4.84 -15.35 -3.36
CA TYR A 122 3.91 -14.34 -2.87
C TYR A 122 3.81 -13.15 -3.85
N ARG A 123 4.95 -12.58 -4.29
CA ARG A 123 4.95 -11.44 -5.22
C ARG A 123 4.41 -11.82 -6.59
N ALA A 124 4.70 -13.02 -7.08
CA ALA A 124 4.14 -13.52 -8.33
C ALA A 124 2.61 -13.67 -8.27
N SER A 125 2.03 -14.03 -7.12
CA SER A 125 0.57 -14.12 -6.93
C SER A 125 -0.11 -12.82 -6.50
N MET A 126 0.61 -11.73 -6.14
CA MET A 126 0.03 -10.52 -5.51
C MET A 126 -1.16 -9.87 -6.24
N PHE A 127 -1.33 -10.06 -7.55
CA PHE A 127 -2.47 -9.51 -8.30
C PHE A 127 -3.80 -10.26 -8.04
N TYR A 128 -3.77 -11.47 -7.47
CA TYR A 128 -4.95 -12.28 -7.14
C TYR A 128 -4.89 -13.02 -5.79
N GLY A 129 -3.72 -13.12 -5.16
CA GLY A 129 -3.43 -14.01 -4.03
C GLY A 129 -2.75 -13.33 -2.84
N ARG A 130 -3.30 -12.20 -2.37
CA ARG A 130 -2.84 -11.50 -1.14
C ARG A 130 -3.50 -12.03 0.14
N LYS A 131 -4.61 -12.77 0.00
CA LYS A 131 -5.34 -13.50 1.04
C LYS A 131 -5.84 -14.82 0.43
N GLY A 132 -6.30 -15.75 1.26
CA GLY A 132 -7.03 -16.94 0.82
C GLY A 132 -6.16 -18.00 0.12
N LEU A 133 -6.80 -18.81 -0.74
CA LEU A 133 -6.24 -20.05 -1.29
C LEU A 133 -4.78 -19.94 -1.80
N PRO A 134 -4.34 -18.93 -2.58
CA PRO A 134 -2.96 -18.87 -3.04
C PRO A 134 -1.92 -18.77 -1.91
N VAL A 135 -2.26 -18.11 -0.80
CA VAL A 135 -1.37 -18.01 0.38
C VAL A 135 -1.39 -19.30 1.19
N ALA A 136 -2.53 -19.98 1.28
CA ALA A 136 -2.61 -21.33 1.86
C ALA A 136 -1.78 -22.35 1.04
N VAL A 137 -1.80 -22.27 -0.29
CA VAL A 137 -0.95 -23.11 -1.15
C VAL A 137 0.53 -22.85 -0.90
N ILE A 138 0.94 -21.57 -0.81
CA ILE A 138 2.31 -21.19 -0.43
C ILE A 138 2.68 -21.75 0.95
N SER A 139 1.74 -21.78 1.90
CA SER A 139 1.96 -22.30 3.25
C SER A 139 2.31 -23.79 3.26
N VAL A 140 1.59 -24.62 2.50
CA VAL A 140 1.88 -26.07 2.43
C VAL A 140 3.18 -26.35 1.68
N ILE A 141 3.51 -25.54 0.66
CA ILE A 141 4.84 -25.59 0.01
C ILE A 141 5.94 -25.27 1.04
N ASP A 142 5.81 -24.16 1.77
CA ASP A 142 6.79 -23.71 2.77
C ASP A 142 6.98 -24.75 3.89
N LEU A 143 5.89 -25.32 4.41
CA LEU A 143 5.95 -26.41 5.39
C LEU A 143 6.66 -27.65 4.83
N ALA A 144 6.45 -28.02 3.55
CA ALA A 144 7.17 -29.12 2.92
C ALA A 144 8.68 -28.80 2.72
N ILE A 145 9.05 -27.52 2.52
CA ILE A 145 10.45 -27.08 2.49
C ILE A 145 11.09 -27.18 3.89
N TRP A 146 10.40 -26.75 4.95
CA TRP A 146 10.91 -26.86 6.33
C TRP A 146 11.08 -28.31 6.80
N ASP A 147 10.15 -29.20 6.41
CA ASP A 147 10.26 -30.63 6.65
C ASP A 147 11.46 -31.25 5.88
N LEU A 148 11.65 -30.86 4.62
CA LEU A 148 12.80 -31.26 3.79
C LEU A 148 14.12 -30.81 4.42
N LEU A 149 14.21 -29.54 4.85
CA LEU A 149 15.40 -28.99 5.51
C LEU A 149 15.76 -29.76 6.78
N GLY A 150 14.78 -30.04 7.63
CA GLY A 150 15.00 -30.78 8.87
C GLY A 150 15.47 -32.21 8.60
N LYS A 151 14.94 -32.86 7.54
CA LYS A 151 15.36 -34.20 7.13
C LYS A 151 16.76 -34.22 6.51
N ILE A 152 17.14 -33.24 5.68
CA ILE A 152 18.52 -33.10 5.15
C ILE A 152 19.52 -32.84 6.28
N ARG A 153 19.16 -32.02 7.27
CA ARG A 153 20.01 -31.65 8.41
C ARG A 153 20.01 -32.68 9.54
N ASN A 154 19.07 -33.63 9.53
CA ASN A 154 18.77 -34.54 10.65
C ASN A 154 18.45 -33.76 11.96
N GLU A 155 17.65 -32.70 11.84
CA GLU A 155 17.24 -31.81 12.93
C GLU A 155 15.71 -31.59 12.91
N PRO A 156 15.04 -31.49 14.07
CA PRO A 156 13.63 -31.11 14.15
C PRO A 156 13.45 -29.61 13.85
N VAL A 157 12.35 -29.23 13.18
CA VAL A 157 12.12 -27.84 12.75
C VAL A 157 12.22 -26.85 13.90
N TYR A 158 11.74 -27.19 15.11
CA TYR A 158 11.76 -26.28 16.26
C TYR A 158 13.18 -25.87 16.70
N LYS A 159 14.21 -26.72 16.46
CA LYS A 159 15.62 -26.37 16.72
C LYS A 159 16.17 -25.41 15.65
N MET A 160 15.70 -25.53 14.41
CA MET A 160 16.15 -24.68 13.30
C MET A 160 15.58 -23.24 13.36
N ILE A 161 14.42 -23.05 13.98
CA ILE A 161 13.69 -21.76 14.02
C ILE A 161 13.78 -21.00 15.36
N GLY A 162 14.62 -21.47 16.30
CA GLY A 162 14.87 -20.77 17.57
C GLY A 162 15.43 -21.66 18.70
N GLY A 163 15.14 -22.97 18.68
CA GLY A 163 15.41 -23.85 19.82
C GLY A 163 14.27 -23.85 20.84
N ALA A 164 14.21 -24.84 21.73
CA ALA A 164 13.12 -24.93 22.71
C ALA A 164 13.24 -23.83 23.78
N THR A 165 12.12 -23.14 24.04
CA THR A 165 11.97 -22.14 25.12
C THR A 165 11.34 -22.73 26.39
N ARG A 166 10.91 -24.00 26.34
CA ARG A 166 10.28 -24.75 27.44
C ARG A 166 10.41 -26.25 27.23
N GLU A 167 10.27 -27.03 28.30
CA GLU A 167 10.35 -28.52 28.27
C GLU A 167 8.98 -29.19 28.03
N ARG A 168 7.89 -28.46 28.24
CA ARG A 168 6.50 -28.90 28.15
C ARG A 168 5.66 -27.93 27.33
N LEU A 169 4.73 -28.45 26.54
CA LEU A 169 3.71 -27.68 25.80
C LEU A 169 2.32 -28.00 26.37
N ASP A 170 1.64 -26.98 26.87
CA ASP A 170 0.28 -27.07 27.42
C ASP A 170 -0.79 -26.67 26.40
N PHE A 171 -1.95 -27.33 26.47
CA PHE A 171 -3.04 -27.17 25.51
C PHE A 171 -4.38 -26.77 26.14
N TYR A 172 -5.14 -25.96 25.42
CA TYR A 172 -6.60 -25.86 25.58
C TYR A 172 -7.30 -26.67 24.48
N CYS A 173 -8.54 -27.09 24.72
CA CYS A 173 -9.30 -27.90 23.77
C CYS A 173 -10.46 -27.12 23.14
N THR A 174 -10.60 -27.19 21.82
CA THR A 174 -11.70 -26.55 21.07
C THR A 174 -12.75 -27.58 20.69
N GLY A 175 -13.96 -27.43 21.20
CA GLY A 175 -15.04 -28.38 20.99
C GLY A 175 -16.27 -28.18 21.90
N PRO A 176 -17.32 -29.01 21.73
CA PRO A 176 -18.62 -28.82 22.37
C PRO A 176 -18.71 -29.27 23.83
N GLU A 177 -17.70 -30.00 24.34
CA GLU A 177 -17.79 -30.76 25.60
C GLU A 177 -16.69 -30.35 26.59
N PRO A 178 -16.79 -29.14 27.20
CA PRO A 178 -15.74 -28.59 28.06
C PRO A 178 -15.50 -29.42 29.34
N ALA A 179 -16.50 -30.19 29.81
CA ALA A 179 -16.34 -31.15 30.89
C ALA A 179 -15.44 -32.34 30.50
N ALA A 180 -15.50 -32.80 29.24
CA ALA A 180 -14.60 -33.81 28.72
C ALA A 180 -13.17 -33.25 28.56
N ALA A 181 -13.02 -32.02 28.04
CA ALA A 181 -11.73 -31.33 27.99
C ALA A 181 -11.07 -31.21 29.38
N LYS A 182 -11.83 -30.80 30.40
CA LYS A 182 -11.35 -30.74 31.79
C LYS A 182 -10.94 -32.13 32.32
N ALA A 183 -11.73 -33.17 32.06
CA ALA A 183 -11.42 -34.54 32.46
C ALA A 183 -10.18 -35.11 31.74
N MET A 184 -9.93 -34.69 30.50
CA MET A 184 -8.73 -35.01 29.73
C MET A 184 -7.49 -34.17 30.10
N GLY A 185 -7.62 -33.23 31.06
CA GLY A 185 -6.50 -32.48 31.64
C GLY A 185 -6.07 -31.22 30.88
N PHE A 186 -6.79 -30.82 29.81
CA PHE A 186 -6.54 -29.54 29.12
C PHE A 186 -6.72 -28.37 30.09
N PHE A 187 -5.93 -27.30 29.95
CA PHE A 187 -5.97 -26.17 30.91
C PHE A 187 -7.24 -25.31 30.78
N GLY A 188 -7.99 -25.45 29.68
CA GLY A 188 -9.22 -24.72 29.39
C GLY A 188 -9.94 -25.30 28.19
N ALA A 189 -11.14 -24.77 27.88
CA ALA A 189 -11.91 -25.19 26.71
C ALA A 189 -12.53 -24.01 25.96
N LYS A 190 -12.47 -24.04 24.62
CA LYS A 190 -13.14 -23.09 23.72
C LYS A 190 -14.39 -23.74 23.14
N VAL A 191 -15.56 -23.17 23.41
CA VAL A 191 -16.86 -23.68 22.94
C VAL A 191 -17.38 -22.87 21.75
N PRO A 192 -17.90 -23.51 20.69
CA PRO A 192 -18.46 -22.80 19.53
C PRO A 192 -19.84 -22.20 19.86
N LEU A 193 -20.03 -20.92 19.56
CA LEU A 193 -21.24 -20.16 19.91
C LEU A 193 -22.43 -20.53 18.98
N PRO A 194 -23.62 -20.90 19.50
CA PRO A 194 -24.69 -21.45 18.66
C PRO A 194 -25.67 -20.45 18.02
N TYR A 195 -25.71 -19.18 18.42
CA TYR A 195 -26.65 -18.17 17.88
C TYR A 195 -25.93 -16.87 17.48
N GLY A 196 -26.34 -16.27 16.36
CA GLY A 196 -25.77 -15.04 15.80
C GLY A 196 -26.77 -13.87 15.70
N PRO A 197 -26.33 -12.70 15.24
CA PRO A 197 -27.14 -11.47 15.20
C PRO A 197 -28.44 -11.61 14.40
N GLY A 198 -28.46 -12.47 13.37
CA GLY A 198 -29.67 -12.81 12.59
C GLY A 198 -30.75 -13.61 13.35
N GLU A 199 -30.54 -13.86 14.65
CA GLU A 199 -31.53 -14.44 15.57
C GLU A 199 -31.91 -13.48 16.72
N GLY A 200 -31.34 -12.27 16.74
CA GLY A 200 -31.72 -11.16 17.62
C GLY A 200 -31.66 -11.46 19.11
N VAL A 201 -32.50 -10.78 19.88
CA VAL A 201 -32.55 -10.89 21.35
C VAL A 201 -32.84 -12.32 21.83
N GLU A 202 -33.63 -13.10 21.08
CA GLU A 202 -33.90 -14.50 21.42
C GLU A 202 -32.73 -15.44 21.10
N GLY A 203 -31.88 -15.09 20.13
CA GLY A 203 -30.57 -15.73 19.93
C GLY A 203 -29.61 -15.39 21.07
N LEU A 204 -29.55 -14.11 21.47
CA LEU A 204 -28.68 -13.64 22.54
C LEU A 204 -29.01 -14.32 23.88
N LYS A 205 -30.29 -14.40 24.27
CA LYS A 205 -30.72 -15.14 25.48
C LYS A 205 -30.23 -16.58 25.47
N LYS A 206 -30.35 -17.27 24.34
CA LYS A 206 -29.94 -18.68 24.21
C LYS A 206 -28.41 -18.85 24.20
N ASN A 207 -27.65 -17.86 23.74
CA ASN A 207 -26.20 -17.81 23.96
C ASN A 207 -25.86 -17.69 25.45
N VAL A 208 -26.58 -16.85 26.22
CA VAL A 208 -26.39 -16.74 27.68
C VAL A 208 -26.71 -18.08 28.35
N GLU A 209 -27.87 -18.68 28.07
CA GLU A 209 -28.27 -20.00 28.60
C GLU A 209 -27.24 -21.11 28.29
N PHE A 210 -26.73 -21.14 27.06
CA PHE A 210 -25.70 -22.07 26.60
C PHE A 210 -24.38 -21.90 27.35
N LEU A 211 -23.88 -20.66 27.48
CA LEU A 211 -22.63 -20.35 28.17
C LEU A 211 -22.75 -20.59 29.69
N THR A 212 -23.90 -20.27 30.30
CA THR A 212 -24.20 -20.59 31.71
C THR A 212 -24.13 -22.10 31.95
N LYS A 213 -24.80 -22.91 31.13
CA LYS A 213 -24.75 -24.37 31.25
C LYS A 213 -23.33 -24.93 31.12
N HIS A 214 -22.51 -24.37 30.22
CA HIS A 214 -21.11 -24.76 30.10
C HIS A 214 -20.28 -24.36 31.32
N ARG A 215 -20.46 -23.15 31.87
CA ARG A 215 -19.85 -22.71 33.14
C ARG A 215 -20.24 -23.61 34.31
N GLU A 216 -21.51 -23.98 34.44
CA GLU A 216 -21.99 -24.94 35.45
C GLU A 216 -21.30 -26.31 35.32
N SER A 217 -21.13 -26.82 34.09
CA SER A 217 -20.56 -28.16 33.84
C SER A 217 -19.08 -28.32 34.23
N VAL A 218 -18.33 -27.23 34.39
CA VAL A 218 -16.89 -27.26 34.74
C VAL A 218 -16.55 -26.53 36.05
N GLY A 219 -17.50 -25.82 36.66
CA GLY A 219 -17.28 -24.99 37.85
C GLY A 219 -16.65 -23.63 37.53
N PRO A 220 -16.41 -22.77 38.55
CA PRO A 220 -16.03 -21.37 38.35
C PRO A 220 -14.61 -21.18 37.82
N ASP A 221 -13.66 -22.01 38.23
CA ASP A 221 -12.22 -21.75 38.05
C ASP A 221 -11.66 -22.24 36.71
N PHE A 222 -12.39 -23.09 35.98
CA PHE A 222 -11.91 -23.63 34.71
C PHE A 222 -12.06 -22.59 33.58
N PRO A 223 -11.00 -22.24 32.83
CA PRO A 223 -11.10 -21.31 31.71
C PRO A 223 -12.07 -21.82 30.63
N ILE A 224 -13.07 -20.97 30.32
CA ILE A 224 -13.95 -21.13 29.15
C ILE A 224 -13.66 -19.97 28.20
N MET A 225 -13.51 -20.30 26.93
CA MET A 225 -13.34 -19.37 25.81
C MET A 225 -14.49 -19.58 24.81
N VAL A 226 -14.76 -18.59 23.96
CA VAL A 226 -15.87 -18.65 23.00
C VAL A 226 -15.37 -18.48 21.57
N ASP A 227 -15.58 -19.49 20.73
CA ASP A 227 -15.40 -19.42 19.27
C ASP A 227 -16.69 -18.84 18.64
N CYS A 228 -16.54 -17.80 17.83
CA CYS A 228 -17.64 -17.14 17.13
C CYS A 228 -17.59 -17.26 15.60
N TYR A 229 -16.57 -17.91 15.02
CA TYR A 229 -16.37 -18.16 13.59
C TYR A 229 -16.90 -17.06 12.65
N MET A 230 -16.33 -15.84 12.74
CA MET A 230 -16.63 -14.65 11.93
C MET A 230 -18.10 -14.14 11.97
N SER A 231 -18.93 -14.63 12.89
CA SER A 231 -20.39 -14.61 12.71
C SER A 231 -21.17 -13.45 13.33
N LEU A 232 -20.54 -12.63 14.17
CA LEU A 232 -21.21 -11.55 14.90
C LEU A 232 -20.89 -10.17 14.29
N ASN A 233 -21.37 -9.12 14.94
CA ASN A 233 -21.08 -7.73 14.60
C ASN A 233 -20.87 -6.93 15.89
N VAL A 234 -20.23 -5.76 15.79
CA VAL A 234 -19.84 -4.94 16.95
C VAL A 234 -20.99 -4.76 17.97
N PRO A 235 -22.23 -4.38 17.60
CA PRO A 235 -23.33 -4.27 18.55
C PRO A 235 -23.67 -5.58 19.27
N TYR A 236 -23.87 -6.68 18.53
CA TYR A 236 -24.27 -7.96 19.13
C TYR A 236 -23.16 -8.55 20.01
N THR A 237 -21.88 -8.37 19.64
CA THR A 237 -20.72 -8.76 20.45
C THR A 237 -20.72 -7.99 21.77
N ILE A 238 -20.94 -6.67 21.76
CA ILE A 238 -21.03 -5.85 22.97
C ILE A 238 -22.21 -6.31 23.86
N GLU A 239 -23.39 -6.55 23.28
CA GLU A 239 -24.55 -6.99 24.05
C GLU A 239 -24.36 -8.39 24.68
N VAL A 240 -23.80 -9.36 23.95
CA VAL A 240 -23.63 -10.74 24.46
C VAL A 240 -22.48 -10.84 25.45
N VAL A 241 -21.36 -10.12 25.25
CA VAL A 241 -20.27 -10.03 26.23
C VAL A 241 -20.81 -9.40 27.52
N LYS A 242 -21.53 -8.26 27.42
CA LYS A 242 -22.17 -7.60 28.58
C LYS A 242 -23.11 -8.52 29.35
N ALA A 243 -23.93 -9.30 28.63
CA ALA A 243 -24.86 -10.24 29.25
C ALA A 243 -24.17 -11.41 29.96
N THR A 244 -22.91 -11.72 29.61
CA THR A 244 -22.17 -12.89 30.09
C THR A 244 -20.95 -12.56 30.97
N GLU A 245 -20.68 -11.29 31.30
CA GLU A 245 -19.54 -10.91 32.17
C GLU A 245 -19.53 -11.68 33.51
N HIS A 246 -20.72 -12.00 34.04
CA HIS A 246 -20.89 -12.78 35.28
C HIS A 246 -20.44 -14.24 35.18
N LEU A 247 -20.19 -14.77 33.98
CA LEU A 247 -19.74 -16.14 33.73
C LEU A 247 -18.21 -16.30 33.73
N ASN A 248 -17.44 -15.22 33.92
CA ASN A 248 -15.97 -15.24 33.95
C ASN A 248 -15.37 -15.99 32.75
N LEU A 249 -15.71 -15.53 31.54
CA LEU A 249 -15.17 -16.05 30.28
C LEU A 249 -13.76 -15.48 30.04
N ASN A 250 -12.83 -16.31 29.57
CA ASN A 250 -11.40 -15.97 29.50
C ASN A 250 -11.04 -15.16 28.25
N TRP A 251 -11.61 -15.51 27.08
CA TRP A 251 -11.59 -14.68 25.86
C TRP A 251 -12.74 -15.00 24.90
N TRP A 252 -12.99 -14.07 23.99
CA TRP A 252 -13.89 -14.20 22.85
C TRP A 252 -13.09 -14.14 21.54
N GLU A 253 -13.27 -15.13 20.68
CA GLU A 253 -12.47 -15.36 19.49
C GLU A 253 -13.28 -15.11 18.20
N GLU A 254 -12.63 -14.49 17.20
CA GLU A 254 -13.12 -14.22 15.85
C GLU A 254 -14.60 -13.80 15.79
N CYS A 255 -14.96 -12.84 16.66
CA CYS A 255 -16.32 -12.34 16.77
C CYS A 255 -16.81 -11.66 15.49
N LEU A 256 -15.92 -10.99 14.77
CA LEU A 256 -16.24 -10.11 13.65
C LEU A 256 -15.73 -10.73 12.33
N SER A 257 -16.16 -10.17 11.21
CA SER A 257 -15.56 -10.50 9.90
C SER A 257 -14.04 -10.24 9.92
N PRO A 258 -13.20 -11.06 9.26
CA PRO A 258 -11.74 -10.87 9.25
C PRO A 258 -11.29 -9.53 8.66
N ASP A 259 -12.12 -8.90 7.81
CA ASP A 259 -11.86 -7.56 7.28
C ASP A 259 -12.34 -6.43 8.24
N ASP A 260 -13.26 -6.70 9.18
CA ASP A 260 -13.73 -5.77 10.24
C ASP A 260 -12.73 -5.69 11.41
N THR A 261 -11.51 -5.37 11.02
CA THR A 261 -10.34 -5.15 11.88
C THR A 261 -10.49 -3.91 12.77
N ASP A 262 -11.26 -2.91 12.34
CA ASP A 262 -11.52 -1.68 13.09
C ASP A 262 -12.64 -1.86 14.14
N GLY A 263 -13.57 -2.79 13.92
CA GLY A 263 -14.58 -3.18 14.89
C GLY A 263 -14.00 -3.77 16.18
N PHE A 264 -12.80 -4.37 16.12
CA PHE A 264 -12.10 -4.84 17.32
C PHE A 264 -11.74 -3.69 18.29
N GLU A 265 -11.45 -2.48 17.77
CA GLU A 265 -11.26 -1.29 18.64
C GLU A 265 -12.55 -0.96 19.41
N GLN A 266 -13.70 -1.07 18.75
CA GLN A 266 -14.99 -0.71 19.32
C GLN A 266 -15.41 -1.68 20.43
N ILE A 267 -15.25 -3.00 20.22
CA ILE A 267 -15.57 -4.01 21.26
C ILE A 267 -14.55 -3.96 22.41
N LYS A 268 -13.27 -3.70 22.14
CA LYS A 268 -12.25 -3.53 23.19
C LYS A 268 -12.49 -2.26 24.01
N ARG A 269 -12.90 -1.15 23.37
CA ARG A 269 -13.29 0.09 24.05
C ARG A 269 -14.54 -0.09 24.92
N ALA A 270 -15.47 -0.94 24.51
CA ALA A 270 -16.67 -1.28 25.31
C ALA A 270 -16.36 -2.22 26.49
N HIS A 271 -15.49 -3.21 26.29
CA HIS A 271 -15.10 -4.19 27.31
C HIS A 271 -13.58 -4.25 27.51
N PRO A 272 -12.94 -3.20 28.07
CA PRO A 272 -11.48 -3.08 28.12
C PRO A 272 -10.76 -4.12 28.99
N ARG A 273 -11.51 -4.87 29.81
CA ARG A 273 -11.01 -5.99 30.62
C ARG A 273 -11.32 -7.37 30.03
N MET A 274 -12.16 -7.45 29.00
CA MET A 274 -12.38 -8.70 28.26
C MET A 274 -11.24 -8.89 27.28
N LYS A 275 -10.86 -10.15 27.06
CA LYS A 275 -9.87 -10.51 26.03
C LYS A 275 -10.58 -10.81 24.72
N PHE A 276 -10.05 -10.26 23.63
CA PHE A 276 -10.50 -10.54 22.27
C PHE A 276 -9.34 -11.10 21.46
N THR A 277 -9.62 -12.11 20.65
CA THR A 277 -8.62 -12.82 19.87
C THR A 277 -9.12 -13.07 18.45
N THR A 278 -8.22 -13.17 17.47
CA THR A 278 -8.55 -13.44 16.08
C THR A 278 -7.29 -13.79 15.28
N GLY A 279 -7.46 -14.21 14.02
CA GLY A 279 -6.39 -14.27 13.04
C GLY A 279 -6.37 -15.53 12.17
N GLU A 280 -7.22 -16.53 12.42
CA GLU A 280 -7.17 -17.77 11.63
C GLU A 280 -7.41 -17.48 10.14
N HIS A 281 -8.45 -16.70 9.81
CA HIS A 281 -8.77 -16.28 8.44
C HIS A 281 -8.03 -15.00 7.97
N GLU A 282 -6.90 -14.63 8.58
CA GLU A 282 -6.05 -13.53 8.10
C GLU A 282 -4.68 -14.04 7.58
N TYR A 283 -4.11 -13.32 6.61
CA TYR A 283 -3.05 -13.81 5.74
C TYR A 283 -1.87 -12.85 5.65
N SER A 284 -0.66 -13.40 5.67
CA SER A 284 0.63 -12.72 5.61
C SER A 284 0.89 -11.71 6.73
N ARG A 285 2.15 -11.26 6.84
CA ARG A 285 2.52 -10.13 7.69
C ARG A 285 1.73 -8.86 7.37
N TYR A 286 1.24 -8.69 6.14
CA TYR A 286 0.54 -7.46 5.74
C TYR A 286 -0.87 -7.34 6.33
N GLY A 287 -1.60 -8.45 6.45
CA GLY A 287 -2.89 -8.50 7.16
C GLY A 287 -2.69 -8.41 8.67
N PHE A 288 -1.82 -9.29 9.20
CA PHE A 288 -1.49 -9.31 10.62
C PHE A 288 -1.00 -7.98 11.17
N ARG A 289 -0.21 -7.21 10.39
CA ARG A 289 0.23 -5.87 10.79
C ARG A 289 -0.93 -4.97 11.23
N LYS A 290 -2.11 -5.02 10.60
CA LYS A 290 -3.26 -4.18 11.01
C LYS A 290 -3.89 -4.66 12.32
N LEU A 291 -4.03 -5.97 12.51
CA LEU A 291 -4.47 -6.57 13.79
C LEU A 291 -3.54 -6.17 14.95
N ILE A 292 -2.24 -6.12 14.63
CA ILE A 292 -1.13 -5.86 15.51
C ILE A 292 -1.02 -4.36 15.89
N GLU A 293 -1.02 -3.44 14.90
CA GLU A 293 -0.76 -2.00 15.06
C GLU A 293 -1.72 -1.29 16.03
N GLY A 294 -2.96 -1.79 16.16
CA GLY A 294 -3.98 -1.19 17.04
C GLY A 294 -3.95 -1.62 18.51
N ARG A 295 -3.17 -2.64 18.91
CA ARG A 295 -3.19 -3.25 20.27
C ARG A 295 -4.60 -3.63 20.81
N ASN A 296 -5.58 -3.84 19.93
CA ASN A 296 -6.97 -4.13 20.31
C ASN A 296 -7.24 -5.62 20.64
N LEU A 297 -6.25 -6.47 20.43
CA LEU A 297 -6.33 -7.93 20.55
C LEU A 297 -5.32 -8.43 21.59
N ASP A 298 -5.74 -9.42 22.37
CA ASP A 298 -4.98 -9.95 23.50
C ASP A 298 -4.18 -11.20 23.15
N ILE A 299 -4.55 -11.89 22.06
CA ILE A 299 -3.83 -13.03 21.45
C ILE A 299 -4.11 -13.01 19.95
N LEU A 300 -3.09 -13.33 19.14
CA LEU A 300 -3.19 -13.50 17.69
C LEU A 300 -3.10 -14.99 17.33
N GLN A 301 -3.98 -15.45 16.42
CA GLN A 301 -4.17 -16.88 16.13
C GLN A 301 -4.07 -17.22 14.64
N PRO A 302 -2.92 -16.94 13.96
CA PRO A 302 -2.70 -17.37 12.58
C PRO A 302 -2.78 -18.90 12.45
N ASP A 303 -3.49 -19.41 11.45
CA ASP A 303 -3.32 -20.82 11.05
C ASP A 303 -2.05 -20.95 10.19
N VAL A 304 -1.11 -21.82 10.58
CA VAL A 304 0.18 -21.95 9.88
C VAL A 304 0.08 -22.62 8.51
N MET A 305 -0.97 -23.41 8.25
CA MET A 305 -1.28 -23.92 6.91
C MET A 305 -1.95 -22.87 6.00
N TRP A 306 -2.36 -21.71 6.53
CA TRP A 306 -3.09 -20.69 5.76
C TRP A 306 -2.32 -19.36 5.62
N VAL A 307 -1.64 -18.90 6.68
CA VAL A 307 -1.05 -17.53 6.80
C VAL A 307 0.09 -17.22 5.83
N GLY A 308 0.77 -18.24 5.31
CA GLY A 308 1.99 -18.14 4.51
C GLY A 308 3.09 -19.14 4.92
N GLY A 309 2.78 -20.13 5.75
CA GLY A 309 3.73 -21.13 6.23
C GLY A 309 4.55 -20.67 7.42
N MET A 310 5.52 -21.50 7.82
CA MET A 310 6.42 -21.22 8.93
C MET A 310 7.27 -19.97 8.67
N THR A 311 7.74 -19.77 7.44
CA THR A 311 8.57 -18.61 7.06
C THR A 311 7.84 -17.28 7.26
N GLU A 312 6.54 -17.21 6.96
CA GLU A 312 5.75 -15.99 7.14
C GLU A 312 5.21 -15.88 8.57
N LEU A 313 4.85 -17.00 9.21
CA LEU A 313 4.45 -17.04 10.63
C LEU A 313 5.57 -16.50 11.54
N LEU A 314 6.84 -16.84 11.29
CA LEU A 314 7.97 -16.29 12.05
C LEU A 314 8.07 -14.76 11.94
N LYS A 315 7.68 -14.16 10.81
CA LYS A 315 7.63 -12.70 10.65
C LYS A 315 6.43 -12.09 11.39
N VAL A 316 5.26 -12.76 11.37
CA VAL A 316 4.10 -12.38 12.19
C VAL A 316 4.44 -12.42 13.68
N ALA A 317 5.13 -13.48 14.11
CA ALA A 317 5.61 -13.66 15.48
C ALA A 317 6.56 -12.55 15.91
N ALA A 318 7.60 -12.27 15.11
CA ALA A 318 8.57 -11.21 15.39
C ALA A 318 7.92 -9.82 15.49
N MET A 319 6.97 -9.50 14.59
CA MET A 319 6.21 -8.25 14.67
C MET A 319 5.38 -8.14 15.96
N ALA A 320 4.79 -9.23 16.46
CA ALA A 320 4.04 -9.24 17.71
C ALA A 320 4.95 -9.27 18.96
N ALA A 321 6.18 -9.79 18.84
CA ALA A 321 7.18 -9.98 19.91
C ALA A 321 8.04 -8.74 20.26
N ALA A 322 7.77 -7.60 19.61
CA ALA A 322 8.13 -6.16 19.99
C ALA A 322 6.23 -4.18 21.33
N TYR A 323 4.82 -4.10 21.46
CA TYR A 323 3.50 -4.86 21.49
C TYR A 323 3.11 -5.69 22.74
N ASP A 324 3.65 -6.91 22.86
CA ASP A 324 3.52 -7.89 23.94
C ASP A 324 2.26 -8.74 23.78
N ILE A 325 1.89 -8.92 22.51
CA ILE A 325 0.77 -9.74 22.06
C ILE A 325 1.28 -11.17 21.82
N PRO A 326 0.76 -12.17 22.54
CA PRO A 326 1.08 -13.56 22.28
C PRO A 326 0.58 -14.03 20.91
N VAL A 327 1.34 -14.93 20.28
CA VAL A 327 0.94 -15.61 19.05
C VAL A 327 0.73 -17.09 19.38
N VAL A 328 -0.51 -17.56 19.25
CA VAL A 328 -0.93 -18.95 19.52
C VAL A 328 -1.62 -19.47 18.28
N PRO A 329 -0.92 -20.18 17.38
CA PRO A 329 -1.49 -20.57 16.09
C PRO A 329 -2.78 -21.38 16.20
N HIS A 330 -3.73 -21.11 15.32
CA HIS A 330 -4.94 -21.91 15.21
C HIS A 330 -4.58 -23.35 14.80
N ALA A 331 -5.19 -24.31 15.49
CA ALA A 331 -5.11 -25.76 15.24
C ALA A 331 -3.75 -26.23 14.64
N SER A 332 -3.76 -26.72 13.39
CA SER A 332 -2.58 -27.08 12.56
C SER A 332 -1.57 -28.08 13.14
N GLY A 333 -1.83 -28.68 14.30
CA GLY A 333 -1.12 -29.84 14.81
C GLY A 333 0.40 -29.62 14.97
N PRO A 334 1.24 -30.63 14.69
CA PRO A 334 2.71 -30.55 14.83
C PRO A 334 3.39 -29.38 14.12
N TYR A 335 2.81 -28.82 13.05
CA TYR A 335 3.32 -27.60 12.42
C TYR A 335 3.29 -26.42 13.41
N SER A 336 2.15 -26.22 14.08
CA SER A 336 1.99 -25.25 15.17
C SER A 336 2.84 -25.59 16.37
N TYR A 337 2.98 -26.88 16.73
CA TYR A 337 3.70 -27.27 17.94
C TYR A 337 5.19 -26.92 17.84
N HIS A 338 5.81 -27.19 16.69
CA HIS A 338 7.22 -26.85 16.44
C HIS A 338 7.45 -25.33 16.47
N PHE A 339 6.49 -24.53 16.01
CA PHE A 339 6.52 -23.08 16.18
C PHE A 339 6.38 -22.67 17.66
N VAL A 340 5.33 -23.11 18.35
CA VAL A 340 5.02 -22.63 19.71
C VAL A 340 6.16 -22.91 20.66
N VAL A 341 6.72 -24.13 20.67
CA VAL A 341 7.82 -24.49 21.60
C VAL A 341 9.08 -23.66 21.37
N SER A 342 9.25 -23.05 20.19
CA SER A 342 10.43 -22.25 19.85
C SER A 342 10.28 -20.74 20.10
N GLN A 343 9.06 -20.23 20.31
CA GLN A 343 8.83 -18.80 20.51
C GLN A 343 8.49 -18.47 21.98
N SER A 344 9.10 -17.40 22.50
CA SER A 344 8.88 -16.93 23.87
C SER A 344 7.52 -16.28 24.07
N ASN A 345 6.97 -15.59 23.05
CA ASN A 345 5.61 -15.03 23.05
C ASN A 345 4.52 -16.04 22.62
N SER A 346 4.81 -17.34 22.62
CA SER A 346 3.84 -18.40 22.34
C SER A 346 3.70 -19.31 23.57
N PRO A 347 2.85 -18.96 24.56
CA PRO A 347 2.86 -19.61 25.87
C PRO A 347 2.21 -21.00 25.92
N PHE A 348 1.27 -21.27 25.02
CA PHE A 348 0.48 -22.51 24.95
C PHE A 348 -0.02 -22.72 23.51
N GLN A 349 -0.72 -23.84 23.26
CA GLN A 349 -1.28 -24.19 21.94
C GLN A 349 -2.76 -24.57 22.01
N GLU A 350 -3.47 -24.42 20.89
CA GLU A 350 -4.80 -24.96 20.67
C GLU A 350 -4.77 -26.44 20.25
N TYR A 351 -5.71 -27.24 20.76
CA TYR A 351 -6.02 -28.55 20.22
C TYR A 351 -7.49 -28.66 19.79
N LEU A 352 -7.73 -28.86 18.49
CA LEU A 352 -9.07 -29.05 17.94
C LEU A 352 -9.58 -30.48 18.22
N ALA A 353 -10.78 -30.62 18.79
CA ALA A 353 -11.36 -31.90 19.15
C ALA A 353 -11.86 -32.69 17.92
N ASN A 354 -10.95 -33.35 17.20
CA ASN A 354 -11.24 -34.13 15.98
C ASN A 354 -12.00 -35.45 16.22
N SER A 355 -12.65 -35.61 17.38
CA SER A 355 -13.59 -36.68 17.66
C SER A 355 -15.02 -36.24 17.34
N PRO A 356 -15.87 -37.08 16.71
CA PRO A 356 -17.22 -36.68 16.30
C PRO A 356 -18.10 -36.12 17.41
N ASP A 357 -17.92 -36.61 18.65
CA ASP A 357 -18.63 -36.18 19.85
C ASP A 357 -17.87 -35.13 20.69
N GLY A 358 -16.63 -34.81 20.33
CA GLY A 358 -15.75 -33.88 21.06
C GLY A 358 -15.16 -34.42 22.38
N LYS A 359 -15.25 -35.74 22.66
CA LYS A 359 -14.94 -36.32 23.99
C LYS A 359 -13.60 -37.05 24.05
N SER A 360 -12.87 -37.12 22.94
CA SER A 360 -11.59 -37.83 22.86
C SER A 360 -10.57 -37.09 21.98
N VAL A 361 -9.29 -37.31 22.30
CA VAL A 361 -8.14 -36.82 21.55
C VAL A 361 -7.89 -37.76 20.37
N LEU A 362 -7.97 -37.25 19.13
CA LEU A 362 -7.69 -37.98 17.89
C LEU A 362 -6.82 -37.13 16.95
N PRO A 363 -5.87 -37.71 16.20
CA PRO A 363 -4.96 -36.98 15.30
C PRO A 363 -5.64 -35.92 14.44
N VAL A 364 -5.03 -34.73 14.36
CA VAL A 364 -5.52 -33.54 13.66
C VAL A 364 -5.61 -33.78 12.15
N PHE A 365 -4.70 -34.59 11.59
CA PHE A 365 -4.71 -34.99 10.18
C PHE A 365 -5.28 -36.39 9.94
N GLY A 366 -5.88 -37.00 10.97
CA GLY A 366 -6.54 -38.30 10.93
C GLY A 366 -5.60 -39.47 10.63
N ASP A 367 -5.89 -40.24 9.59
CA ASP A 367 -5.13 -41.43 9.21
C ASP A 367 -3.92 -41.15 8.29
N LEU A 368 -3.67 -39.88 7.95
CA LEU A 368 -2.60 -39.50 7.01
C LEU A 368 -1.20 -39.83 7.55
N PHE A 369 -0.98 -39.72 8.85
CA PHE A 369 0.32 -39.98 9.50
C PHE A 369 0.18 -41.06 10.58
N ILE A 370 1.10 -42.02 10.64
CA ILE A 370 1.03 -43.12 11.63
C ILE A 370 1.55 -42.74 13.01
N ASN A 371 2.13 -41.56 13.17
CA ASN A 371 2.90 -41.18 14.34
C ASN A 371 2.70 -39.73 14.80
N GLU A 372 1.56 -39.11 14.44
CA GLU A 372 1.23 -37.72 14.82
C GLU A 372 1.24 -37.54 16.35
N PRO A 373 2.05 -36.63 16.91
CA PRO A 373 1.99 -36.27 18.33
C PRO A 373 0.61 -35.75 18.73
N ILE A 374 0.00 -36.36 19.74
CA ILE A 374 -1.29 -35.93 20.32
C ILE A 374 -1.15 -35.74 21.85
N PRO A 375 -1.76 -34.69 22.43
CA PRO A 375 -1.58 -34.35 23.84
C PRO A 375 -2.14 -35.43 24.77
N SER A 376 -1.40 -35.73 25.84
CA SER A 376 -1.82 -36.64 26.90
C SER A 376 -1.97 -35.85 28.19
N LYS A 377 -3.10 -36.02 28.89
CA LYS A 377 -3.43 -35.23 30.10
C LYS A 377 -3.37 -33.71 29.87
N GLY A 378 -3.69 -33.25 28.65
CA GLY A 378 -3.67 -31.84 28.25
C GLY A 378 -2.30 -31.25 27.89
N TYR A 379 -1.23 -32.04 27.83
CA TYR A 379 0.12 -31.54 27.50
C TYR A 379 0.92 -32.50 26.60
N LEU A 380 2.05 -32.00 26.07
CA LEU A 380 3.12 -32.77 25.45
C LEU A 380 4.46 -32.43 26.10
N ASP A 381 5.33 -33.43 26.27
CA ASP A 381 6.75 -33.21 26.56
C ASP A 381 7.48 -32.87 25.24
N VAL A 382 8.31 -31.82 25.22
CA VAL A 382 8.85 -31.25 23.96
C VAL A 382 9.81 -32.21 23.24
N SER A 383 10.41 -33.17 23.95
CA SER A 383 11.25 -34.23 23.36
C SER A 383 10.49 -35.18 22.42
N ILE A 384 9.16 -35.21 22.46
CA ILE A 384 8.32 -35.92 21.48
C ILE A 384 8.50 -35.33 20.07
N LEU A 385 8.93 -34.07 19.97
CA LEU A 385 9.17 -33.33 18.72
C LEU A 385 10.63 -33.43 18.21
N ASP A 386 11.50 -34.23 18.83
CA ASP A 386 12.93 -34.29 18.50
C ASP A 386 13.27 -35.01 17.16
N LYS A 387 12.29 -35.59 16.47
CA LYS A 387 12.49 -36.26 15.18
C LYS A 387 12.75 -35.24 14.05
N PRO A 388 13.62 -35.56 13.06
CA PRO A 388 13.90 -34.67 11.93
C PRO A 388 12.67 -34.16 11.18
N GLY A 389 12.73 -32.90 10.71
CA GLY A 389 11.60 -32.23 10.06
C GLY A 389 10.49 -31.89 11.06
N PHE A 390 9.23 -32.20 10.72
CA PHE A 390 8.11 -32.19 11.69
C PHE A 390 7.92 -33.57 12.37
N GLY A 391 8.84 -34.52 12.19
CA GLY A 391 8.77 -35.86 12.77
C GLY A 391 7.68 -36.80 12.20
N LEU A 392 6.85 -36.27 11.29
CA LEU A 392 5.70 -36.95 10.71
C LEU A 392 6.10 -37.99 9.66
N GLU A 393 5.46 -39.15 9.74
CA GLU A 393 5.66 -40.30 8.87
C GLU A 393 4.35 -40.66 8.18
N LEU A 394 4.34 -40.51 6.85
CA LEU A 394 3.18 -40.77 5.99
C LEU A 394 2.73 -42.23 6.11
N ASN A 395 1.44 -42.45 6.37
CA ASN A 395 0.85 -43.78 6.40
C ASN A 395 0.93 -44.42 5.00
N PRO A 396 1.58 -45.60 4.83
CA PRO A 396 1.63 -46.28 3.53
C PRO A 396 0.26 -46.71 2.98
N ASN A 397 -0.78 -46.70 3.82
CA ASN A 397 -2.16 -47.00 3.45
C ASN A 397 -3.00 -45.73 3.15
N ALA A 398 -2.45 -44.53 3.37
CA ALA A 398 -3.13 -43.28 3.07
C ALA A 398 -3.41 -43.18 1.56
N ARG A 399 -4.67 -42.91 1.22
CA ARG A 399 -5.15 -42.97 -0.16
C ARG A 399 -4.89 -41.67 -0.91
N LEU A 400 -3.63 -41.45 -1.27
CA LEU A 400 -3.19 -40.30 -2.05
C LEU A 400 -3.47 -40.50 -3.55
N ILE A 401 -4.28 -39.63 -4.15
CA ILE A 401 -4.40 -39.51 -5.60
C ILE A 401 -3.32 -38.54 -6.10
N ASP A 402 -2.43 -39.03 -6.96
CA ASP A 402 -1.50 -38.19 -7.72
C ASP A 402 -2.27 -37.17 -8.58
N ALA A 403 -2.03 -35.87 -8.33
CA ALA A 403 -2.79 -34.80 -8.95
C ALA A 403 -2.57 -34.68 -10.46
N THR A 404 -1.47 -35.20 -11.02
CA THR A 404 -1.24 -35.21 -12.48
C THR A 404 -2.36 -35.96 -13.24
N ARG A 405 -3.02 -36.91 -12.57
CA ARG A 405 -4.18 -37.67 -13.08
C ARG A 405 -5.51 -36.90 -12.99
N ILE A 406 -5.54 -35.81 -12.24
CA ILE A 406 -6.72 -34.94 -12.05
C ILE A 406 -6.62 -33.71 -12.96
N LEU A 407 -5.42 -33.13 -13.11
CA LEU A 407 -5.18 -31.94 -13.93
C LEU A 407 -5.22 -32.21 -15.45
N ASN A 408 -5.09 -33.47 -15.88
CA ASN A 408 -5.23 -33.88 -17.28
C ASN A 408 -6.59 -34.54 -17.58
N PRO A 409 -7.59 -33.71 -17.90
CA PRO A 409 -8.24 -33.90 -19.20
C PRO A 409 -8.30 -32.58 -19.98
N ALA A 410 -7.32 -32.36 -20.86
CA ALA A 410 -7.32 -31.20 -21.73
C ALA A 410 -8.58 -31.16 -22.62
N PRO A 411 -9.32 -30.03 -22.70
CA PRO A 411 -10.35 -29.84 -23.71
C PRO A 411 -9.65 -29.77 -25.08
N SER A 412 -9.66 -30.88 -25.81
CA SER A 412 -8.82 -31.10 -27.01
C SER A 412 -9.19 -30.24 -28.23
N LYS A 413 -10.21 -29.37 -28.11
CA LYS A 413 -10.53 -28.28 -29.03
C LYS A 413 -11.07 -27.08 -28.22
N PRO A 414 -10.83 -25.83 -28.67
CA PRO A 414 -11.55 -24.68 -28.15
C PRO A 414 -13.06 -24.81 -28.43
N LEU A 415 -13.89 -24.30 -27.53
CA LEU A 415 -15.34 -24.22 -27.74
C LEU A 415 -15.66 -23.13 -28.78
N THR A 416 -15.64 -23.52 -30.05
CA THR A 416 -16.24 -22.73 -31.12
C THR A 416 -17.73 -22.55 -30.85
N GLY A 417 -18.26 -21.33 -31.05
CA GLY A 417 -19.68 -21.06 -30.84
C GLY A 417 -20.60 -21.99 -31.63
N ASN A 418 -21.81 -22.21 -31.10
CA ASN A 418 -22.89 -23.06 -31.63
C ASN A 418 -22.75 -24.59 -31.41
N GLN A 419 -22.63 -25.03 -30.16
CA GLN A 419 -23.18 -26.32 -29.71
C GLN A 419 -23.96 -26.18 -28.39
N TRP A 420 -25.25 -25.83 -28.51
CA TRP A 420 -26.24 -25.83 -27.41
C TRP A 420 -27.63 -26.27 -27.94
N ILE A 421 -27.71 -27.48 -28.48
CA ILE A 421 -28.97 -28.21 -28.66
C ILE A 421 -28.80 -29.61 -28.05
N ALA A 422 -29.86 -30.07 -27.38
CA ALA A 422 -29.86 -31.24 -26.50
C ALA A 422 -29.59 -32.59 -27.19
N ASP A 423 -29.27 -33.61 -26.38
CA ASP A 423 -30.19 -34.74 -26.32
C ASP A 423 -30.23 -35.42 -24.92
N LYS A 424 -31.10 -36.43 -24.77
CA LYS A 424 -31.46 -37.12 -23.52
C LYS A 424 -31.05 -38.60 -23.55
N ARG A 425 -30.69 -39.12 -22.37
CA ARG A 425 -30.83 -40.55 -21.97
C ARG A 425 -29.84 -41.54 -22.64
N PRO A 426 -29.71 -42.82 -22.16
CA PRO A 426 -28.37 -43.28 -21.76
C PRO A 426 -27.95 -44.74 -22.08
N ARG A 427 -26.68 -45.04 -21.75
CA ARG A 427 -26.14 -46.34 -21.26
C ARG A 427 -25.73 -47.41 -22.30
N PHE A 428 -24.76 -48.24 -21.90
CA PHE A 428 -24.23 -49.49 -22.49
C PHE A 428 -23.11 -49.45 -23.55
N MET A 429 -21.85 -49.55 -23.06
CA MET A 429 -20.99 -50.76 -23.17
C MET A 429 -21.00 -51.56 -24.50
N LYS A 430 -19.86 -51.60 -25.23
CA LYS A 430 -19.02 -52.81 -25.40
C LYS A 430 -17.77 -52.65 -26.31
N ASP A 431 -16.68 -53.30 -25.86
CA ASP A 431 -15.67 -54.14 -26.55
C ASP A 431 -15.20 -53.81 -28.00
N GLY A 432 -13.88 -53.68 -28.19
CA GLY A 432 -13.23 -53.68 -29.52
C GLY A 432 -11.70 -53.42 -29.51
N LEU A 433 -10.89 -54.48 -29.49
CA LEU A 433 -9.42 -54.41 -29.70
C LEU A 433 -9.08 -54.32 -31.20
N PHE A 434 -7.93 -53.73 -31.58
CA PHE A 434 -6.77 -54.49 -32.13
C PHE A 434 -5.51 -53.61 -32.41
N PHE A 435 -4.39 -54.30 -32.68
CA PHE A 435 -3.01 -53.89 -33.03
C PHE A 435 -2.88 -53.24 -34.44
N SER A 436 -1.76 -52.68 -34.94
CA SER A 436 -0.52 -52.01 -34.41
C SER A 436 0.45 -51.67 -35.59
N LEU A 437 1.61 -51.02 -35.30
CA LEU A 437 2.88 -50.96 -36.10
C LEU A 437 3.03 -50.00 -37.33
N GLY A 438 4.28 -49.53 -37.54
CA GLY A 438 4.80 -48.79 -38.73
C GLY A 438 4.75 -47.24 -38.63
N VAL A 439 5.83 -46.43 -38.69
CA VAL A 439 7.27 -46.58 -39.00
C VAL A 439 7.53 -46.97 -40.48
N SER A 440 8.28 -46.25 -41.35
CA SER A 440 8.95 -44.92 -41.29
C SER A 440 9.47 -44.51 -42.70
N SER A 441 9.80 -43.23 -42.96
CA SER A 441 10.79 -42.80 -43.99
C SER A 441 11.27 -41.34 -43.81
N LEU A 442 12.27 -40.90 -44.59
CA LEU A 442 13.09 -39.69 -44.36
C LEU A 442 13.56 -39.01 -45.67
N SER A 443 14.05 -37.76 -45.51
CA SER A 443 15.11 -37.06 -46.30
C SER A 443 14.78 -36.25 -47.58
N GLY A 444 15.60 -35.21 -47.80
CA GLY A 444 15.74 -34.42 -49.05
C GLY A 444 15.17 -32.99 -49.01
N LEU A 445 15.78 -31.93 -49.58
CA LEU A 445 17.18 -31.43 -49.56
C LEU A 445 17.23 -30.03 -50.24
N GLU A 446 18.10 -29.11 -49.77
CA GLU A 446 18.60 -27.87 -50.45
C GLU A 446 17.57 -26.76 -50.87
N GLY A 447 17.92 -25.46 -50.98
CA GLY A 447 19.13 -24.72 -50.59
C GLY A 447 19.16 -23.26 -51.12
N CYS A 448 19.95 -22.36 -50.49
CA CYS A 448 20.29 -20.97 -50.92
C CYS A 448 19.13 -19.89 -50.91
N GLN A 449 19.35 -18.56 -50.73
CA GLN A 449 20.55 -17.76 -50.40
C GLN A 449 20.20 -16.35 -49.80
N HIS A 450 21.06 -15.86 -48.88
CA HIS A 450 21.47 -14.44 -48.64
C HIS A 450 20.59 -13.28 -48.05
N PHE A 451 21.26 -12.47 -47.21
CA PHE A 451 21.12 -11.03 -46.86
C PHE A 451 20.00 -10.44 -45.94
N ARG A 452 20.30 -10.38 -44.63
CA ARG A 452 20.40 -9.18 -43.73
C ARG A 452 19.30 -8.07 -43.63
N ILE A 453 18.86 -7.87 -42.37
CA ILE A 453 18.78 -6.58 -41.59
C ILE A 453 17.49 -5.70 -41.60
N VAL A 454 16.75 -5.77 -40.47
CA VAL A 454 16.25 -4.70 -39.53
C VAL A 454 15.37 -3.49 -40.01
N HIS A 455 14.24 -3.33 -39.30
CA HIS A 455 13.44 -2.10 -38.95
C HIS A 455 12.23 -1.59 -39.78
N SER A 456 11.29 -0.98 -39.02
CA SER A 456 10.13 -0.12 -39.36
C SER A 456 9.00 -0.74 -40.22
N CYS A 457 7.70 -0.77 -39.85
CA CYS A 457 6.76 0.23 -39.30
C CYS A 457 6.18 1.25 -40.31
N LEU A 458 4.90 1.58 -40.12
CA LEU A 458 3.93 2.29 -40.99
C LEU A 458 3.41 1.43 -42.17
N HIS A 459 2.16 1.54 -42.65
CA HIS A 459 1.06 2.47 -42.32
C HIS A 459 -0.34 1.87 -42.67
N THR A 460 -1.42 2.34 -42.01
CA THR A 460 -2.72 2.84 -42.56
C THR A 460 -3.44 2.11 -43.72
N LEU A 461 -4.79 1.99 -43.82
CA LEU A 461 -6.00 2.18 -42.97
C LEU A 461 -7.24 1.88 -43.88
N LEU A 462 -8.47 1.75 -43.33
CA LEU A 462 -9.77 1.68 -44.06
C LEU A 462 -9.99 0.38 -44.89
N CYS A 463 -11.20 -0.13 -45.17
CA CYS A 463 -12.53 0.49 -45.42
C CYS A 463 -13.71 -0.44 -45.02
N THR A 464 -14.93 0.14 -44.89
CA THR A 464 -16.31 -0.42 -45.10
C THR A 464 -16.67 -1.83 -44.59
N VAL A 465 -17.73 -2.09 -43.80
CA VAL A 465 -19.16 -1.65 -43.81
C VAL A 465 -19.95 -2.23 -45.00
N GLU A 466 -21.21 -2.67 -44.76
CA GLU A 466 -22.11 -3.44 -45.66
C GLU A 466 -21.67 -4.91 -45.93
N SER A 467 -22.52 -5.90 -46.29
CA SER A 467 -23.99 -6.11 -46.23
C SER A 467 -24.30 -7.60 -46.57
N SER A 468 -25.49 -8.20 -46.42
CA SER A 468 -26.67 -8.03 -45.52
C SER A 468 -27.71 -9.14 -45.84
N PHE A 469 -28.62 -9.49 -44.90
CA PHE A 469 -29.89 -10.25 -45.13
C PHE A 469 -29.71 -11.76 -45.53
N LEU A 470 -30.64 -12.75 -45.43
CA LEU A 470 -32.13 -12.84 -45.47
C LEU A 470 -32.67 -14.22 -44.96
N LEU A 471 -34.01 -14.37 -44.85
CA LEU A 471 -34.84 -15.61 -44.88
C LEU A 471 -34.60 -16.73 -43.81
N HIS A 472 -35.58 -17.05 -42.96
CA HIS A 472 -36.88 -17.64 -43.37
C HIS A 472 -38.08 -17.30 -42.45
N LEU A 473 -39.30 -17.37 -43.02
CA LEU A 473 -40.60 -17.24 -42.34
C LEU A 473 -41.59 -18.30 -42.87
N ALA A 474 -42.26 -19.07 -42.00
CA ALA A 474 -43.51 -19.81 -42.30
C ALA A 474 -44.19 -20.35 -41.02
N GLY A 475 -45.53 -20.30 -40.94
CA GLY A 475 -46.35 -20.95 -39.89
C GLY A 475 -46.91 -20.02 -38.80
N ILE A 476 -48.03 -19.28 -38.94
CA ILE A 476 -49.46 -19.71 -38.98
C ILE A 476 -49.93 -20.26 -37.61
N ARG A 477 -50.97 -19.73 -36.90
CA ARG A 477 -51.90 -18.59 -37.14
C ARG A 477 -52.59 -18.13 -35.82
N HIS A 478 -53.09 -16.89 -35.82
CA HIS A 478 -54.21 -16.30 -35.02
C HIS A 478 -54.47 -16.70 -33.54
N TRP A 479 -54.47 -15.69 -32.64
CA TRP A 479 -55.72 -14.97 -32.27
C TRP A 479 -55.41 -13.57 -31.70
N SER A 480 -56.45 -12.76 -31.44
CA SER A 480 -56.37 -11.33 -31.13
C SER A 480 -56.48 -10.99 -29.63
N GLY A 481 -55.79 -9.94 -29.18
CA GLY A 481 -55.96 -9.36 -27.85
C GLY A 481 -55.01 -8.18 -27.56
N VAL A 482 -55.54 -7.03 -27.16
CA VAL A 482 -54.75 -5.81 -26.87
C VAL A 482 -54.34 -5.77 -25.39
N THR A 483 -53.18 -6.34 -25.06
CA THR A 483 -52.32 -5.99 -23.90
C THR A 483 -50.97 -6.70 -24.06
N GLY A 484 -49.96 -6.05 -24.63
CA GLY A 484 -48.70 -6.74 -24.95
C GLY A 484 -47.48 -5.88 -25.31
N MET A 485 -47.52 -4.55 -25.11
CA MET A 485 -46.43 -3.64 -25.52
C MET A 485 -45.94 -2.72 -24.39
N VAL A 486 -45.96 -3.22 -23.16
CA VAL A 486 -45.38 -2.54 -21.98
C VAL A 486 -44.34 -3.43 -21.27
N ALA A 487 -44.44 -4.77 -21.39
CA ALA A 487 -43.65 -5.73 -20.62
C ALA A 487 -42.23 -6.04 -21.15
N LEU A 488 -41.82 -5.50 -22.31
CA LEU A 488 -40.55 -5.85 -22.98
C LEU A 488 -39.52 -4.72 -23.09
N TYR A 489 -39.89 -3.48 -22.75
CA TYR A 489 -38.91 -2.39 -22.55
C TYR A 489 -38.38 -2.36 -21.11
N THR A 490 -39.23 -2.69 -20.12
CA THR A 490 -38.88 -2.58 -18.69
C THR A 490 -37.74 -3.50 -18.25
N VAL A 491 -37.62 -4.70 -18.85
CA VAL A 491 -36.58 -5.68 -18.46
C VAL A 491 -35.20 -5.34 -19.06
N ALA A 492 -35.16 -4.81 -20.28
CA ALA A 492 -33.92 -4.34 -20.90
C ALA A 492 -33.34 -3.12 -20.17
N SER A 493 -34.20 -2.21 -19.70
CA SER A 493 -33.78 -1.02 -18.95
C SER A 493 -33.39 -1.30 -17.49
N LEU A 494 -33.91 -2.36 -16.85
CA LEU A 494 -33.56 -2.70 -15.46
C LEU A 494 -32.22 -3.44 -15.30
N ILE A 495 -31.64 -3.98 -16.37
CA ILE A 495 -30.32 -4.65 -16.34
C ILE A 495 -29.18 -3.67 -16.69
N ALA A 496 -29.51 -2.50 -17.25
CA ALA A 496 -28.57 -1.40 -17.51
C ALA A 496 -28.43 -0.41 -16.31
N MET A 497 -29.13 -0.65 -15.21
CA MET A 497 -29.01 0.11 -13.97
C MET A 497 -28.66 -0.85 -12.81
N VAL A 498 -27.95 -0.35 -11.79
CA VAL A 498 -27.42 -1.13 -10.65
C VAL A 498 -26.24 -2.06 -11.00
N VAL A 499 -25.21 -1.50 -11.67
CA VAL A 499 -23.82 -1.93 -11.46
C VAL A 499 -22.97 -0.67 -11.19
N PRO A 500 -22.50 -0.42 -9.96
CA PRO A 500 -21.58 0.67 -9.68
C PRO A 500 -20.22 0.41 -10.34
N SER A 501 -19.60 1.44 -10.91
CA SER A 501 -18.21 1.35 -11.36
C SER A 501 -17.27 1.18 -10.15
N ARG A 502 -16.06 0.64 -10.38
CA ARG A 502 -15.07 0.42 -9.32
C ARG A 502 -14.66 1.69 -8.56
N SER A 503 -14.84 2.89 -9.13
CA SER A 503 -14.56 4.15 -8.42
C SER A 503 -15.60 4.45 -7.35
N ALA A 504 -16.90 4.29 -7.66
CA ALA A 504 -17.99 4.65 -6.73
C ALA A 504 -17.94 3.85 -5.41
N VAL A 505 -17.53 2.58 -5.46
CA VAL A 505 -17.28 1.76 -4.27
C VAL A 505 -16.09 2.29 -3.46
N LYS A 506 -15.03 2.72 -4.14
CA LYS A 506 -13.85 3.34 -3.52
C LYS A 506 -14.19 4.66 -2.84
N ASP A 507 -14.87 5.56 -3.54
CA ASP A 507 -15.25 6.88 -3.05
C ASP A 507 -16.18 6.78 -1.82
N THR A 508 -17.02 5.74 -1.76
CA THR A 508 -17.83 5.41 -0.58
C THR A 508 -16.97 5.01 0.64
N ILE A 509 -15.98 4.12 0.45
CA ILE A 509 -15.04 3.70 1.51
C ILE A 509 -14.27 4.92 2.07
N ASN A 510 -13.82 5.81 1.18
CA ASN A 510 -13.12 7.04 1.58
C ASN A 510 -14.01 7.94 2.44
N SER A 511 -15.27 8.12 2.02
CA SER A 511 -16.28 8.93 2.74
C SER A 511 -16.73 8.37 4.11
N THR A 512 -16.12 7.26 4.53
CA THR A 512 -16.35 6.59 5.82
C THR A 512 -15.14 6.76 6.74
N LEU A 513 -13.91 6.66 6.20
CA LEU A 513 -12.67 6.91 6.94
C LEU A 513 -12.60 8.34 7.51
N GLU A 514 -13.24 9.32 6.84
CA GLU A 514 -13.39 10.70 7.31
C GLU A 514 -13.92 10.83 8.74
N LYS A 515 -14.95 10.03 9.05
CA LYS A 515 -15.87 10.37 10.14
C LYS A 515 -15.36 9.92 11.50
N LEU A 516 -14.16 9.34 11.51
CA LEU A 516 -13.45 8.83 12.67
C LEU A 516 -12.24 9.73 12.93
N HIS A 517 -12.47 10.84 13.65
CA HIS A 517 -11.46 11.83 14.03
C HIS A 517 -10.39 11.27 15.00
N LEU A 518 -9.51 10.38 14.51
CA LEU A 518 -8.41 9.77 15.27
C LEU A 518 -7.06 10.34 14.86
N THR A 519 -6.77 11.57 15.28
CA THR A 519 -5.39 12.08 15.37
C THR A 519 -4.82 11.83 16.76
N GLY A 520 -4.31 10.61 17.00
CA GLY A 520 -3.69 10.26 18.28
C GLY A 520 -2.87 8.98 18.22
N GLY A 521 -1.59 9.07 18.58
CA GLY A 521 -0.72 7.96 19.03
C GLY A 521 -0.63 6.71 18.14
N GLN A 522 0.39 6.64 17.26
CA GLN A 522 0.94 5.34 16.86
C GLN A 522 1.49 4.61 18.09
N GLN A 523 1.26 3.30 18.24
CA GLN A 523 1.98 2.54 19.28
C GLN A 523 2.37 1.09 18.93
N GLY A 524 2.89 0.89 17.72
CA GLY A 524 4.27 0.41 17.47
C GLY A 524 4.75 -0.93 18.06
N ALA A 525 5.50 -1.66 17.22
CA ALA A 525 6.03 -2.99 17.53
C ALA A 525 7.14 -2.99 18.59
N PRO A 526 7.29 -4.09 19.34
CA PRO A 526 8.49 -4.03 20.83
C PRO A 526 9.98 -3.95 20.48
N ALA A 527 10.28 -3.04 19.54
CA ALA A 527 11.27 -3.15 18.47
C ALA A 527 12.47 -4.06 18.81
N GLN A 528 12.57 -5.17 18.07
CA GLN A 528 13.48 -6.28 18.37
C GLN A 528 14.94 -5.89 18.15
N GLU A 529 15.79 -6.08 19.17
CA GLU A 529 17.21 -5.78 19.08
C GLU A 529 17.88 -6.50 17.88
N PRO A 530 18.73 -5.81 17.10
CA PRO A 530 19.50 -6.43 16.02
C PRO A 530 20.44 -7.51 16.59
N THR A 531 20.70 -8.55 15.80
CA THR A 531 21.68 -9.58 16.18
C THR A 531 23.06 -8.95 16.39
N GLU A 532 23.84 -9.46 17.33
CA GLU A 532 25.14 -8.92 17.71
C GLU A 532 26.09 -8.80 16.49
N GLU A 533 26.04 -9.77 15.58
CA GLU A 533 26.74 -9.72 14.29
C GLU A 533 26.32 -8.50 13.45
N ARG A 534 25.02 -8.32 13.15
CA ARG A 534 24.51 -7.19 12.37
C ARG A 534 24.70 -5.84 13.05
N LEU A 535 24.71 -5.81 14.37
CA LEU A 535 25.03 -4.63 15.17
C LEU A 535 26.52 -4.29 15.03
N ASN A 536 27.41 -5.28 15.12
CA ASN A 536 28.85 -5.10 14.99
C ASN A 536 29.26 -4.75 13.55
N GLU A 537 28.57 -5.27 12.53
CA GLU A 537 28.69 -4.79 11.15
C GLU A 537 28.36 -3.30 11.03
N LEU A 538 27.22 -2.86 11.59
CA LEU A 538 26.78 -1.47 11.51
C LEU A 538 27.67 -0.54 12.35
N LYS A 539 28.03 -0.91 13.57
CA LYS A 539 29.04 -0.22 14.39
C LYS A 539 30.34 -0.06 13.61
N SER A 540 30.88 -1.15 13.06
CA SER A 540 32.12 -1.12 12.27
C SER A 540 32.00 -0.24 11.01
N LYS A 541 30.84 -0.20 10.35
CA LYS A 541 30.58 0.70 9.20
C LYS A 541 30.66 2.17 9.61
N TYR A 542 30.05 2.53 10.75
CA TYR A 542 30.07 3.90 11.27
C TYR A 542 31.44 4.27 11.86
N GLU A 543 32.13 3.36 12.55
CA GLU A 543 33.49 3.57 13.07
C GLU A 543 34.50 3.81 11.94
N LYS A 544 34.44 3.03 10.85
CA LYS A 544 35.28 3.24 9.64
C LYS A 544 35.01 4.58 8.93
N ALA A 545 33.82 5.15 9.12
CA ALA A 545 33.45 6.48 8.66
C ALA A 545 33.65 7.56 9.74
N GLU A 546 34.31 7.26 10.87
CA GLU A 546 34.45 8.14 12.03
C GLU A 546 33.13 8.72 12.59
N GLN A 547 32.00 8.07 12.36
CA GLN A 547 30.67 8.43 12.86
C GLN A 547 30.23 7.56 14.06
N GLY A 548 31.16 6.84 14.69
CA GLY A 548 30.88 5.89 15.78
C GLY A 548 30.21 6.51 17.02
N GLN A 549 30.27 7.84 17.20
CA GLN A 549 29.64 8.53 18.34
C GLN A 549 28.11 8.36 18.40
N VAL A 550 27.44 8.01 17.30
CA VAL A 550 26.00 7.71 17.30
C VAL A 550 25.64 6.52 18.18
N PHE A 551 26.60 5.63 18.49
CA PHE A 551 26.43 4.48 19.37
C PHE A 551 26.81 4.75 20.84
N ALA A 552 27.22 5.97 21.22
CA ALA A 552 27.78 6.30 22.55
C ALA A 552 26.86 5.93 23.75
N PHE A 553 25.55 5.83 23.52
CA PHE A 553 24.57 5.44 24.54
C PHE A 553 23.95 4.05 24.33
N TYR A 554 24.29 3.33 23.25
CA TYR A 554 23.55 2.15 22.80
C TYR A 554 23.36 1.08 23.89
N GLU A 555 24.42 0.78 24.65
CA GLU A 555 24.39 -0.21 25.74
C GLU A 555 23.57 0.23 26.97
N LYS A 556 23.10 1.48 27.00
CA LYS A 556 22.27 2.09 28.06
C LYS A 556 20.83 2.34 27.60
N LEU A 557 20.48 2.01 26.35
CA LEU A 557 19.15 2.15 25.78
C LEU A 557 18.26 0.93 26.11
N SER A 558 16.95 1.15 26.12
CA SER A 558 15.99 0.04 26.12
C SER A 558 15.99 -0.72 24.78
N THR A 559 15.53 -1.97 24.77
CA THR A 559 15.45 -2.82 23.57
C THR A 559 14.73 -2.12 22.40
N ALA A 560 13.57 -1.52 22.67
CA ALA A 560 12.81 -0.77 21.67
C ALA A 560 13.57 0.46 21.11
N GLU A 561 14.32 1.16 21.96
CA GLU A 561 15.17 2.29 21.53
C GLU A 561 16.38 1.85 20.71
N LYS A 562 17.03 0.73 21.08
CA LYS A 562 18.16 0.17 20.35
C LYS A 562 17.78 -0.22 18.93
N ALA A 563 16.65 -0.91 18.77
CA ALA A 563 16.16 -1.32 17.47
C ALA A 563 15.69 -0.14 16.61
N GLY A 564 14.96 0.83 17.20
CA GLY A 564 14.59 2.07 16.50
C GLY A 564 15.82 2.87 16.02
N LEU A 565 16.86 2.94 16.85
CA LEU A 565 18.14 3.55 16.46
C LEU A 565 18.86 2.74 15.37
N TYR A 566 18.88 1.40 15.47
CA TYR A 566 19.47 0.53 14.46
C TYR A 566 18.77 0.67 13.10
N GLU A 567 17.44 0.64 13.05
CA GLU A 567 16.67 0.83 11.82
C GLU A 567 16.94 2.22 11.21
N GLN A 568 16.99 3.27 12.04
CA GLN A 568 17.29 4.62 11.56
C GLN A 568 18.73 4.71 10.98
N LEU A 569 19.73 4.13 11.66
CA LEU A 569 21.12 4.14 11.22
C LEU A 569 21.40 3.22 10.02
N ALA A 570 20.67 2.12 9.88
CA ALA A 570 20.79 1.20 8.74
C ALA A 570 20.31 1.80 7.42
N ASN A 571 19.40 2.78 7.47
CA ASN A 571 18.91 3.53 6.30
C ASN A 571 19.89 4.60 5.78
N PHE A 572 20.97 4.91 6.51
CA PHE A 572 21.99 5.87 6.09
C PHE A 572 23.32 5.19 5.71
N ASP A 573 23.99 5.76 4.72
CA ASP A 573 25.36 5.39 4.38
C ASP A 573 26.35 6.44 4.94
N PRO A 574 27.02 6.20 6.08
CA PRO A 574 27.84 7.23 6.72
C PRO A 574 29.02 7.68 5.86
N SER A 575 29.51 6.84 4.94
CA SER A 575 30.51 7.23 3.94
C SER A 575 29.98 8.30 2.98
N TYR A 576 28.74 8.15 2.48
CA TYR A 576 28.07 9.17 1.66
C TYR A 576 27.70 10.42 2.48
N ILE A 577 27.25 10.26 3.74
CA ILE A 577 27.02 11.40 4.63
C ILE A 577 28.30 12.21 4.85
N ASN A 578 29.46 11.56 4.99
CA ASN A 578 30.76 12.23 5.05
C ASN A 578 31.11 12.95 3.74
N GLU A 579 30.87 12.34 2.57
CA GLU A 579 31.09 12.97 1.26
C GLU A 579 30.26 14.25 1.12
N LEU A 580 29.00 14.23 1.56
CA LEU A 580 28.13 15.39 1.57
C LEU A 580 28.55 16.43 2.63
N ALA A 581 28.95 15.98 3.83
CA ALA A 581 29.42 16.85 4.91
C ALA A 581 30.70 17.62 4.53
N ASP A 582 31.66 16.94 3.92
CA ASP A 582 32.92 17.55 3.48
C ASP A 582 32.68 18.57 2.35
N LYS A 583 31.89 18.21 1.33
CA LYS A 583 31.48 19.16 0.27
C LYS A 583 30.72 20.38 0.80
N ALA A 584 29.97 20.23 1.90
CA ALA A 584 29.20 21.30 2.53
C ALA A 584 30.03 22.20 3.47
N LEU A 585 30.98 21.64 4.21
CA LEU A 585 31.79 22.36 5.21
C LEU A 585 33.11 22.88 4.63
N ASN A 586 33.70 22.14 3.69
CA ASN A 586 34.93 22.45 2.97
C ASN A 586 34.68 22.58 1.45
N PRO A 587 33.75 23.45 0.99
CA PRO A 587 33.48 23.61 -0.44
C PRO A 587 34.77 23.99 -1.18
N PRO A 588 35.05 23.38 -2.35
CA PRO A 588 36.30 23.60 -3.06
C PRO A 588 36.44 25.09 -3.42
N LYS A 589 37.62 25.66 -3.15
CA LYS A 589 37.94 27.04 -3.51
C LYS A 589 37.81 27.24 -5.03
N THR A 590 36.68 27.79 -5.45
CA THR A 590 36.43 28.13 -6.84
C THR A 590 37.40 29.22 -7.26
N GLU A 591 38.19 28.99 -8.31
CA GLU A 591 38.96 30.07 -8.92
C GLU A 591 37.97 31.13 -9.44
N SER A 592 38.18 32.39 -9.03
CA SER A 592 37.21 33.46 -9.17
C SER A 592 37.11 34.00 -10.60
N THR A 593 36.53 33.20 -11.48
CA THR A 593 35.89 33.68 -12.70
C THR A 593 34.50 34.16 -12.33
N GLU A 594 34.21 35.45 -12.57
CA GLU A 594 32.89 36.01 -12.30
C GLU A 594 31.84 35.29 -13.15
N ALA A 595 30.75 34.82 -12.52
CA ALA A 595 29.71 34.10 -13.21
C ALA A 595 28.98 35.04 -14.17
N LYS A 596 29.01 34.75 -15.48
CA LYS A 596 28.34 35.57 -16.48
C LYS A 596 26.82 35.40 -16.35
N LEU A 597 26.15 36.46 -15.90
CA LEU A 597 24.69 36.50 -15.73
C LEU A 597 24.03 37.22 -16.91
N GLU A 598 23.10 36.54 -17.59
CA GLU A 598 22.31 37.08 -18.68
C GLU A 598 20.82 36.74 -18.48
N PRO A 599 19.86 37.57 -18.91
CA PRO A 599 18.46 37.16 -18.97
C PRO A 599 18.27 35.97 -19.92
N LEU A 600 17.26 35.13 -19.67
CA LEU A 600 16.90 34.06 -20.61
C LEU A 600 16.53 34.65 -21.99
N PRO A 601 16.92 33.98 -23.10
CA PRO A 601 16.67 34.50 -24.45
C PRO A 601 15.18 34.53 -24.79
N GLU A 602 14.78 35.46 -25.65
CA GLU A 602 13.37 35.67 -26.08
C GLU A 602 12.76 34.46 -26.81
N SER A 603 13.60 33.54 -27.31
CA SER A 603 13.17 32.24 -27.83
C SER A 603 12.64 31.29 -26.75
N ALA A 604 13.09 31.43 -25.50
CA ALA A 604 12.72 30.60 -24.35
C ALA A 604 11.69 31.27 -23.43
N THR A 605 11.52 32.60 -23.49
CA THR A 605 10.60 33.34 -22.60
C THR A 605 9.21 33.60 -23.22
N SER A 606 8.26 33.95 -22.35
CA SER A 606 6.93 34.49 -22.66
C SER A 606 6.39 35.24 -21.44
N SER A 607 5.40 36.12 -21.62
CA SER A 607 4.73 36.83 -20.52
C SER A 607 3.21 36.94 -20.75
N VAL A 608 2.41 36.66 -19.72
CA VAL A 608 0.95 36.90 -19.70
C VAL A 608 0.60 38.40 -19.65
N LEU A 609 1.59 39.26 -19.42
CA LEU A 609 1.46 40.71 -19.51
C LEU A 609 1.75 41.23 -20.92
N ASP A 610 2.83 40.73 -21.54
CA ASP A 610 3.41 41.32 -22.75
C ASP A 610 3.16 40.52 -24.05
N SER A 611 2.69 39.26 -23.96
CA SER A 611 2.39 38.42 -25.14
C SER A 611 1.00 38.69 -25.71
N LYS A 612 0.80 38.38 -27.00
CA LYS A 612 -0.50 38.53 -27.67
C LYS A 612 -1.56 37.62 -27.05
N ALA A 613 -2.78 38.14 -26.92
CA ALA A 613 -3.95 37.37 -26.49
C ALA A 613 -4.21 36.13 -27.38
N GLU A 614 -3.90 36.23 -28.67
CA GLU A 614 -4.00 35.12 -29.65
C GLU A 614 -3.08 33.94 -29.27
N ASP A 615 -1.83 34.21 -28.91
CA ASP A 615 -0.86 33.18 -28.50
C ASP A 615 -1.23 32.58 -27.14
N LEU A 616 -1.67 33.43 -26.19
CA LEU A 616 -2.16 32.98 -24.88
C LEU A 616 -3.38 32.06 -25.01
N GLN A 617 -4.36 32.42 -25.84
CA GLN A 617 -5.55 31.59 -26.10
C GLN A 617 -5.17 30.29 -26.80
N LYS A 618 -4.26 30.33 -27.77
CA LYS A 618 -3.76 29.15 -28.48
C LYS A 618 -3.05 28.17 -27.55
N TRP A 619 -2.24 28.66 -26.60
CA TRP A 619 -1.62 27.80 -25.59
C TRP A 619 -2.65 27.24 -24.62
N TYR A 620 -3.58 28.07 -24.11
CA TYR A 620 -4.66 27.61 -23.24
C TYR A 620 -5.50 26.50 -23.89
N ASP A 621 -5.85 26.66 -25.16
CA ASP A 621 -6.59 25.66 -25.95
C ASP A 621 -5.78 24.37 -26.17
N SER A 622 -4.48 24.49 -26.44
CA SER A 622 -3.57 23.35 -26.55
C SER A 622 -3.47 22.57 -25.22
N GLY A 623 -3.33 23.28 -24.10
CA GLY A 623 -3.30 22.68 -22.77
C GLY A 623 -4.61 21.98 -22.40
N LEU A 624 -5.77 22.57 -22.72
CA LEU A 624 -7.07 21.92 -22.51
C LEU A 624 -7.22 20.66 -23.36
N SER A 625 -6.65 20.60 -24.57
CA SER A 625 -6.61 19.36 -25.36
C SER A 625 -5.76 18.28 -24.69
N LEU A 626 -4.56 18.63 -24.20
CA LEU A 626 -3.68 17.70 -23.51
C LEU A 626 -4.28 17.16 -22.19
N ILE A 627 -5.04 18.01 -21.48
CA ILE A 627 -5.85 17.60 -20.33
C ILE A 627 -6.99 16.66 -20.80
N ALA A 628 -7.73 17.02 -21.85
CA ALA A 628 -8.82 16.21 -22.41
C ALA A 628 -8.36 14.86 -23.01
N GLU A 629 -7.06 14.72 -23.29
CA GLU A 629 -6.41 13.46 -23.69
C GLU A 629 -5.84 12.66 -22.52
N ASN A 630 -6.01 13.14 -21.27
CA ASN A 630 -5.49 12.55 -20.02
C ASN A 630 -3.95 12.46 -19.99
N GLN A 631 -3.23 13.37 -20.67
CA GLN A 631 -1.76 13.37 -20.76
C GLN A 631 -1.09 14.28 -19.72
N VAL A 632 -1.89 14.89 -18.83
CA VAL A 632 -1.46 15.88 -17.82
C VAL A 632 -1.61 15.31 -16.43
N ALA A 633 -0.58 15.48 -15.60
CA ALA A 633 -0.63 15.25 -14.15
C ALA A 633 -0.05 16.44 -13.38
N VAL A 634 -0.26 16.47 -12.07
CA VAL A 634 0.31 17.49 -11.18
C VAL A 634 1.03 16.87 -9.98
N VAL A 635 2.16 17.47 -9.58
CA VAL A 635 2.96 17.02 -8.42
C VAL A 635 3.05 18.14 -7.38
N LEU A 636 2.42 17.94 -6.22
CA LEU A 636 2.35 18.94 -5.18
C LEU A 636 3.43 18.73 -4.10
N MET A 637 4.30 19.71 -3.93
CA MET A 637 5.29 19.74 -2.87
C MET A 637 4.66 20.24 -1.56
N ALA A 638 4.26 19.31 -0.68
CA ALA A 638 3.54 19.54 0.58
C ALA A 638 4.27 19.04 1.85
N GLY A 639 5.55 18.67 1.76
CA GLY A 639 6.35 18.16 2.90
C GLY A 639 6.63 19.15 4.03
N GLY A 640 6.23 20.42 3.90
CA GLY A 640 6.40 21.45 4.92
C GLY A 640 5.26 21.51 5.94
N GLN A 641 5.60 21.43 7.23
CA GLN A 641 4.66 21.70 8.33
C GLN A 641 4.29 23.19 8.41
N GLY A 642 3.12 23.49 8.98
CA GLY A 642 2.62 24.85 9.22
C GLY A 642 3.27 25.60 10.39
N THR A 643 4.45 25.20 10.86
CA THR A 643 5.03 25.68 12.14
C THR A 643 5.32 27.19 12.17
N ARG A 644 5.75 27.78 11.04
CA ARG A 644 5.90 29.25 10.91
C ARG A 644 4.57 30.01 10.98
N LEU A 645 3.44 29.33 10.78
CA LEU A 645 2.09 29.88 10.83
C LEU A 645 1.44 29.69 12.22
N GLY A 646 2.17 29.10 13.19
CA GLY A 646 1.64 28.70 14.49
C GLY A 646 0.84 27.39 14.48
N SER A 647 0.85 26.63 13.37
CA SER A 647 0.09 25.38 13.24
C SER A 647 0.98 24.13 13.32
N SER A 648 0.47 23.08 13.97
CA SER A 648 1.05 21.74 13.98
C SER A 648 0.68 20.89 12.76
N ALA A 649 -0.32 21.31 11.98
CA ALA A 649 -0.82 20.59 10.80
C ALA A 649 0.12 20.75 9.58
N PRO A 650 -0.01 19.88 8.55
CA PRO A 650 0.55 20.13 7.23
C PRO A 650 0.04 21.45 6.67
N LYS A 651 0.88 22.20 5.95
CA LYS A 651 0.52 23.56 5.53
C LYS A 651 -0.72 23.62 4.62
N GLY A 652 -0.97 22.60 3.80
CA GLY A 652 -2.15 22.54 2.93
C GLY A 652 -3.50 22.49 3.66
N CYS A 653 -3.50 22.06 4.93
CA CYS A 653 -4.71 22.01 5.77
C CYS A 653 -5.10 23.38 6.37
N PHE A 654 -4.31 24.44 6.13
CA PHE A 654 -4.49 25.73 6.81
C PHE A 654 -5.67 26.53 6.22
N ASP A 655 -6.60 26.95 7.07
CA ASP A 655 -7.62 27.95 6.74
C ASP A 655 -7.04 29.37 6.91
N ILE A 656 -6.95 30.10 5.81
CA ILE A 656 -6.51 31.51 5.79
C ILE A 656 -7.60 32.49 6.25
N GLY A 657 -8.81 32.01 6.55
CA GLY A 657 -9.96 32.78 7.00
C GLY A 657 -10.86 33.27 5.87
N LEU A 658 -10.93 32.55 4.75
CA LEU A 658 -11.85 32.86 3.65
C LEU A 658 -13.33 32.76 4.11
N PRO A 659 -14.28 33.47 3.48
CA PRO A 659 -15.71 33.30 3.75
C PRO A 659 -16.21 31.85 3.74
N SER A 660 -15.66 31.00 2.87
CA SER A 660 -15.94 29.56 2.78
C SER A 660 -15.21 28.68 3.83
N HIS A 661 -14.21 29.23 4.53
CA HIS A 661 -13.24 28.51 5.36
C HIS A 661 -12.45 27.38 4.64
N LYS A 662 -12.35 27.44 3.30
CA LYS A 662 -11.63 26.43 2.51
C LYS A 662 -10.13 26.41 2.77
N SER A 663 -9.62 25.21 3.01
CA SER A 663 -8.17 24.95 3.10
C SER A 663 -7.46 25.10 1.75
N LEU A 664 -6.14 25.29 1.77
CA LEU A 664 -5.34 25.37 0.53
C LEU A 664 -5.43 24.09 -0.31
N PHE A 665 -5.47 22.90 0.32
CA PHE A 665 -5.72 21.64 -0.39
C PHE A 665 -7.10 21.65 -1.07
N GLN A 666 -8.16 22.16 -0.43
CA GLN A 666 -9.47 22.23 -1.06
C GLN A 666 -9.49 23.15 -2.27
N LEU A 667 -8.93 24.37 -2.15
CA LEU A 667 -8.82 25.31 -3.27
C LEU A 667 -8.02 24.71 -4.45
N GLN A 668 -6.97 23.93 -4.15
CA GLN A 668 -6.16 23.24 -5.16
C GLN A 668 -6.91 22.07 -5.81
N GLY A 669 -7.67 21.29 -5.04
CA GLY A 669 -8.51 20.19 -5.54
C GLY A 669 -9.68 20.67 -6.41
N GLU A 670 -10.39 21.73 -5.99
CA GLU A 670 -11.47 22.33 -6.77
C GLU A 670 -10.97 22.94 -8.09
N ARG A 671 -9.74 23.50 -8.11
CA ARG A 671 -9.10 23.94 -9.37
C ARG A 671 -8.80 22.77 -10.32
N ILE A 672 -8.37 21.61 -9.81
CA ILE A 672 -8.21 20.39 -10.63
C ILE A 672 -9.56 19.96 -11.20
N ALA A 673 -10.59 19.84 -10.37
CA ALA A 673 -11.93 19.44 -10.78
C ALA A 673 -12.50 20.38 -11.87
N LYS A 674 -12.28 21.71 -11.74
CA LYS A 674 -12.69 22.68 -12.75
C LYS A 674 -11.89 22.55 -14.05
N ALA A 675 -10.58 22.33 -13.99
CA ALA A 675 -9.77 22.08 -15.19
C ALA A 675 -10.23 20.82 -15.95
N GLU A 676 -10.55 19.74 -15.24
CA GLU A 676 -11.17 18.54 -15.82
C GLU A 676 -12.53 18.85 -16.47
N GLN A 677 -13.41 19.62 -15.80
CA GLN A 677 -14.71 20.03 -16.32
C GLN A 677 -14.60 20.91 -17.59
N LEU A 678 -13.69 21.89 -17.61
CA LEU A 678 -13.48 22.79 -18.74
C LEU A 678 -12.97 22.02 -19.97
N ALA A 679 -11.95 21.17 -19.78
CA ALA A 679 -11.43 20.30 -20.84
C ALA A 679 -12.50 19.32 -21.35
N LYS A 680 -13.27 18.71 -20.43
CA LYS A 680 -14.38 17.81 -20.76
C LYS A 680 -15.46 18.51 -21.59
N LYS A 681 -15.89 19.70 -21.17
CA LYS A 681 -16.93 20.52 -21.84
C LYS A 681 -16.45 21.00 -23.22
N LYS A 682 -15.20 21.44 -23.35
CA LYS A 682 -14.64 21.96 -24.60
C LYS A 682 -14.37 20.87 -25.66
N HIS A 683 -13.93 19.68 -25.25
CA HIS A 683 -13.52 18.61 -26.16
C HIS A 683 -14.51 17.42 -26.23
N GLY A 684 -15.70 17.53 -25.63
CA GLY A 684 -16.78 16.54 -25.75
C GLY A 684 -16.45 15.16 -25.19
N LYS A 685 -15.58 15.07 -24.19
CA LYS A 685 -15.11 13.79 -23.61
C LYS A 685 -16.11 13.21 -22.61
N GLU A 686 -16.15 11.89 -22.48
CA GLU A 686 -16.94 11.23 -21.42
C GLU A 686 -16.25 11.31 -20.05
N SER A 687 -14.93 11.06 -20.02
CA SER A 687 -14.08 11.17 -18.82
C SER A 687 -12.81 11.94 -19.16
N VAL A 688 -12.45 12.84 -18.26
CA VAL A 688 -11.16 13.55 -18.20
C VAL A 688 -10.57 13.28 -16.82
N THR A 689 -9.25 13.26 -16.69
CA THR A 689 -8.55 12.95 -15.43
C THR A 689 -7.17 13.60 -15.39
N ILE A 690 -6.88 14.31 -14.30
CA ILE A 690 -5.57 14.87 -13.97
C ILE A 690 -5.09 14.21 -12.66
N PRO A 691 -4.15 13.24 -12.70
CA PRO A 691 -3.61 12.63 -11.48
C PRO A 691 -2.87 13.65 -10.62
N TRP A 692 -3.15 13.66 -9.32
CA TRP A 692 -2.55 14.52 -8.32
C TRP A 692 -1.64 13.73 -7.40
N TYR A 693 -0.34 13.88 -7.59
CA TYR A 693 0.69 13.24 -6.78
C TYR A 693 1.09 14.20 -5.65
N VAL A 694 0.82 13.87 -4.39
CA VAL A 694 1.04 14.77 -3.24
C VAL A 694 2.26 14.30 -2.46
N MET A 695 3.35 15.08 -2.51
CA MET A 695 4.61 14.78 -1.83
C MET A 695 4.63 15.32 -0.40
N THR A 696 4.63 14.43 0.59
CA THR A 696 4.75 14.72 2.02
C THR A 696 6.19 14.50 2.52
N SER A 697 6.41 14.77 3.80
CA SER A 697 7.51 14.23 4.62
C SER A 697 6.88 13.42 5.76
N GLY A 698 7.63 12.56 6.45
CA GLY A 698 7.07 11.72 7.53
C GLY A 698 6.21 12.47 8.56
N PRO A 699 6.65 13.63 9.09
CA PRO A 699 5.85 14.46 9.99
C PRO A 699 4.61 15.13 9.38
N THR A 700 4.41 15.08 8.06
CA THR A 700 3.18 15.54 7.38
C THR A 700 2.36 14.43 6.74
N ARG A 701 2.91 13.21 6.59
CA ARG A 701 2.30 12.08 5.86
C ARG A 701 0.90 11.72 6.35
N GLY A 702 0.81 11.09 7.53
CA GLY A 702 -0.46 10.62 8.10
C GLY A 702 -1.51 11.74 8.26
N PRO A 703 -1.15 12.92 8.79
CA PRO A 703 -2.09 14.05 8.86
C PRO A 703 -2.58 14.54 7.49
N THR A 704 -1.77 14.46 6.43
CA THR A 704 -2.20 14.81 5.07
C THR A 704 -3.17 13.76 4.52
N GLU A 705 -2.82 12.47 4.61
CA GLU A 705 -3.72 11.39 4.16
C GLU A 705 -5.07 11.44 4.86
N LYS A 706 -5.06 11.57 6.20
CA LYS A 706 -6.26 11.71 7.00
C LYS A 706 -7.10 12.93 6.58
N PHE A 707 -6.47 14.09 6.35
CA PHE A 707 -7.18 15.29 5.90
C PHE A 707 -7.76 15.17 4.48
N PHE A 708 -7.07 14.47 3.57
CA PHE A 708 -7.56 14.19 2.21
C PHE A 708 -8.71 13.19 2.19
N GLU A 709 -8.66 12.18 3.07
CA GLU A 709 -9.81 11.33 3.33
C GLU A 709 -10.94 12.17 3.90
N GLU A 710 -10.72 12.92 5.00
CA GLU A 710 -11.68 13.77 5.74
C GLU A 710 -12.43 14.85 4.95
N ASN A 711 -12.12 15.05 3.67
CA ASN A 711 -12.80 15.99 2.79
C ASN A 711 -13.18 15.36 1.44
N LYS A 712 -13.37 14.03 1.39
CA LYS A 712 -13.69 13.21 0.20
C LYS A 712 -12.81 13.53 -1.02
N TYR A 713 -11.51 13.72 -0.82
CA TYR A 713 -10.57 14.11 -1.88
C TYR A 713 -11.02 15.37 -2.66
N PHE A 714 -11.82 16.24 -2.02
CA PHE A 714 -12.40 17.47 -2.56
C PHE A 714 -13.25 17.24 -3.83
N GLY A 715 -13.89 16.06 -3.93
CA GLY A 715 -14.70 15.65 -5.08
C GLY A 715 -13.92 14.94 -6.20
N LEU A 716 -12.60 14.79 -6.06
CA LEU A 716 -11.78 13.96 -6.93
C LEU A 716 -11.87 12.48 -6.49
N LYS A 717 -11.54 11.54 -7.40
CA LYS A 717 -11.51 10.09 -7.09
C LYS A 717 -10.21 9.71 -6.38
N LYS A 718 -10.26 8.86 -5.34
CA LYS A 718 -9.02 8.42 -4.63
C LYS A 718 -7.98 7.80 -5.55
N GLU A 719 -8.34 6.99 -6.55
CA GLU A 719 -7.37 6.43 -7.51
C GLU A 719 -6.56 7.48 -8.29
N ASN A 720 -6.98 8.75 -8.27
CA ASN A 720 -6.32 9.85 -8.94
C ASN A 720 -5.63 10.82 -7.97
N VAL A 721 -5.67 10.58 -6.66
CA VAL A 721 -4.93 11.36 -5.66
C VAL A 721 -3.99 10.44 -4.89
N ILE A 722 -2.69 10.56 -5.14
CA ILE A 722 -1.66 9.61 -4.71
C ILE A 722 -0.66 10.33 -3.81
N VAL A 723 -0.76 10.12 -2.50
CA VAL A 723 0.19 10.67 -1.54
C VAL A 723 1.46 9.82 -1.51
N PHE A 724 2.64 10.44 -1.64
CA PHE A 724 3.97 9.82 -1.57
C PHE A 724 4.91 10.65 -0.67
N GLU A 725 6.05 10.12 -0.25
CA GLU A 725 6.94 10.77 0.72
C GLU A 725 8.35 11.02 0.16
N GLN A 726 8.97 12.14 0.57
CA GLN A 726 10.37 12.47 0.26
C GLN A 726 11.36 11.84 1.25
N GLY A 727 12.66 11.94 0.96
CA GLY A 727 13.70 11.41 1.83
C GLY A 727 13.95 12.28 3.06
N VAL A 728 14.91 11.84 3.86
CA VAL A 728 15.49 12.62 4.95
C VAL A 728 17.00 12.44 4.99
N LEU A 729 17.71 13.46 5.43
CA LEU A 729 19.15 13.42 5.72
C LEU A 729 19.41 13.68 7.21
N PRO A 730 20.48 13.09 7.79
CA PRO A 730 20.96 13.48 9.11
C PRO A 730 21.34 14.95 9.17
N CYS A 731 21.07 15.57 10.32
CA CYS A 731 21.67 16.84 10.69
C CYS A 731 23.13 16.60 11.10
N ILE A 732 24.02 17.49 10.69
CA ILE A 732 25.47 17.33 10.85
C ILE A 732 26.02 18.50 11.66
N SER A 733 26.99 18.29 12.53
CA SER A 733 27.63 19.34 13.32
C SER A 733 28.54 20.23 12.46
N ASN A 734 29.08 21.32 13.02
CA ASN A 734 30.06 22.15 12.30
C ASN A 734 31.39 21.40 12.02
N GLU A 735 31.63 20.28 12.72
CA GLU A 735 32.79 19.41 12.67
C GLU A 735 32.55 18.14 11.82
N GLY A 736 31.44 18.08 11.07
CA GLY A 736 31.11 16.96 10.17
C GLY A 736 30.52 15.72 10.84
N LYS A 737 30.19 15.75 12.14
CA LYS A 737 29.67 14.58 12.86
C LYS A 737 28.13 14.55 12.88
N ILE A 738 27.54 13.36 12.71
CA ILE A 738 26.08 13.17 12.76
C ILE A 738 25.55 13.55 14.14
N LEU A 739 24.53 14.40 14.17
CA LEU A 739 23.87 14.89 15.39
C LEU A 739 22.77 13.94 15.86
N MET A 740 22.75 13.68 17.17
CA MET A 740 21.73 12.87 17.85
C MET A 740 20.68 13.78 18.48
N GLU A 741 19.40 13.59 18.18
CA GLU A 741 18.27 14.34 18.76
C GLU A 741 18.02 13.91 20.21
N SER A 742 18.09 12.59 20.45
CA SER A 742 18.05 11.94 21.76
C SER A 742 19.13 10.86 21.81
N LYS A 743 19.29 10.19 22.96
CA LYS A 743 20.22 9.06 23.11
C LYS A 743 19.93 7.90 22.15
N SER A 744 18.71 7.84 21.62
CA SER A 744 18.11 6.75 20.87
C SER A 744 17.63 7.17 19.47
N LYS A 745 17.97 8.38 19.01
CA LYS A 745 17.43 8.93 17.74
C LYS A 745 18.40 9.93 17.10
N VAL A 746 18.69 9.74 15.81
CA VAL A 746 19.41 10.70 14.96
C VAL A 746 18.51 11.91 14.67
N ALA A 747 19.07 13.12 14.79
CA ALA A 747 18.39 14.34 14.36
C ALA A 747 18.35 14.39 12.83
N VAL A 748 17.16 14.43 12.24
CA VAL A 748 16.96 14.38 10.77
C VAL A 748 16.20 15.60 10.24
N ALA A 749 16.33 15.83 8.94
CA ALA A 749 15.60 16.85 8.19
C ALA A 749 15.14 16.27 6.84
N PRO A 750 14.04 16.76 6.25
CA PRO A 750 13.74 16.48 4.84
C PRO A 750 14.89 16.92 3.95
N ASP A 751 15.12 16.20 2.86
CA ASP A 751 16.24 16.36 1.91
C ASP A 751 16.11 17.58 0.96
N GLY A 752 15.30 18.57 1.33
CA GLY A 752 14.97 19.74 0.51
C GLY A 752 13.92 19.45 -0.57
N ASN A 753 13.44 20.47 -1.27
CA ASN A 753 12.42 20.27 -2.31
C ASN A 753 12.98 19.57 -3.58
N GLY A 754 14.29 19.50 -3.75
CA GLY A 754 14.97 18.68 -4.76
C GLY A 754 14.87 17.16 -4.50
N GLY A 755 14.60 16.74 -3.26
CA GLY A 755 14.29 15.34 -2.92
C GLY A 755 13.10 14.76 -3.71
N ILE A 756 12.26 15.62 -4.30
CA ILE A 756 11.18 15.26 -5.24
C ILE A 756 11.62 14.25 -6.30
N TYR A 757 12.81 14.39 -6.86
CA TYR A 757 13.23 13.54 -7.96
C TYR A 757 13.47 12.10 -7.50
N GLN A 758 14.22 11.90 -6.42
CA GLN A 758 14.45 10.58 -5.87
C GLN A 758 13.17 9.98 -5.26
N ALA A 759 12.30 10.82 -4.68
CA ALA A 759 10.98 10.43 -4.16
C ALA A 759 10.03 9.90 -5.25
N LEU A 760 9.96 10.57 -6.40
CA LEU A 760 9.16 10.16 -7.56
C LEU A 760 9.57 8.78 -8.11
N ILE A 761 10.85 8.43 -8.01
CA ILE A 761 11.37 7.10 -8.39
C ILE A 761 11.10 6.08 -7.27
N ASN A 762 11.46 6.39 -6.02
CA ASN A 762 11.36 5.46 -4.89
C ASN A 762 9.92 5.03 -4.61
N ALA A 763 8.95 5.95 -4.71
CA ALA A 763 7.53 5.67 -4.55
C ALA A 763 6.85 5.14 -5.83
N GLY A 764 7.61 4.90 -6.91
CA GLY A 764 7.10 4.35 -8.17
C GLY A 764 6.19 5.29 -8.97
N ILE A 765 6.19 6.59 -8.67
CA ILE A 765 5.29 7.58 -9.28
C ILE A 765 5.55 7.73 -10.78
N VAL A 766 6.81 7.75 -11.23
CA VAL A 766 7.14 7.76 -12.66
C VAL A 766 6.60 6.51 -13.37
N SER A 767 6.57 5.36 -12.69
CA SER A 767 5.96 4.13 -13.23
C SER A 767 4.43 4.21 -13.30
N ASP A 768 3.76 4.91 -12.39
CA ASP A 768 2.32 5.17 -12.45
C ASP A 768 1.96 6.19 -13.56
N MET A 769 2.73 7.27 -13.68
CA MET A 769 2.63 8.24 -14.78
C MET A 769 2.72 7.54 -16.16
N GLY A 770 3.72 6.67 -16.35
CA GLY A 770 3.89 5.90 -17.58
C GLY A 770 2.71 4.96 -17.88
N LYS A 771 2.20 4.25 -16.86
CA LYS A 771 1.00 3.39 -16.99
C LYS A 771 -0.27 4.17 -17.37
N ARG A 772 -0.36 5.44 -16.99
CA ARG A 772 -1.48 6.34 -17.31
C ARG A 772 -1.33 7.07 -18.65
N GLY A 773 -0.16 7.01 -19.29
CA GLY A 773 0.12 7.74 -20.53
C GLY A 773 0.38 9.24 -20.33
N ILE A 774 0.79 9.65 -19.13
CA ILE A 774 1.16 11.04 -18.82
C ILE A 774 2.39 11.45 -19.63
N LYS A 775 2.36 12.66 -20.20
CA LYS A 775 3.48 13.28 -20.92
C LYS A 775 3.92 14.61 -20.32
N HIS A 776 3.01 15.27 -19.61
CA HIS A 776 3.14 16.64 -19.12
C HIS A 776 2.87 16.68 -17.61
N ILE A 777 3.83 17.16 -16.83
CA ILE A 777 3.75 17.16 -15.37
C ILE A 777 3.95 18.59 -14.87
N HIS A 778 2.96 19.17 -14.18
CA HIS A 778 3.09 20.48 -13.53
C HIS A 778 3.30 20.30 -12.02
N ALA A 779 4.49 20.66 -11.52
CA ALA A 779 4.83 20.63 -10.10
C ALA A 779 4.79 22.02 -9.45
N TYR A 780 4.33 22.11 -8.21
CA TYR A 780 4.19 23.38 -7.48
C TYR A 780 4.25 23.23 -5.96
N CYS A 781 4.58 24.31 -5.24
CA CYS A 781 4.55 24.37 -3.78
C CYS A 781 3.15 24.62 -3.19
N VAL A 782 2.82 23.93 -2.10
CA VAL A 782 1.49 23.99 -1.44
C VAL A 782 1.12 25.36 -0.86
N ASP A 783 2.10 26.23 -0.59
CA ASP A 783 1.83 27.54 0.02
C ASP A 783 1.28 28.61 -0.94
N ASN A 784 1.32 28.41 -2.26
CA ASN A 784 0.77 29.40 -3.17
C ASN A 784 -0.77 29.30 -3.22
N CYS A 785 -1.45 30.24 -2.56
CA CYS A 785 -2.90 30.28 -2.44
C CYS A 785 -3.59 30.60 -3.79
N LEU A 786 -2.91 31.32 -4.69
CA LEU A 786 -3.38 31.68 -6.03
C LEU A 786 -2.97 30.68 -7.14
N VAL A 787 -2.31 29.56 -6.81
CA VAL A 787 -1.78 28.65 -7.85
C VAL A 787 -2.86 28.12 -8.80
N LYS A 788 -2.71 28.42 -10.10
CA LYS A 788 -3.48 27.79 -11.19
C LYS A 788 -3.04 26.34 -11.40
N VAL A 789 -3.57 25.43 -10.59
CA VAL A 789 -3.26 24.00 -10.65
C VAL A 789 -3.60 23.44 -12.03
N ALA A 790 -2.67 22.70 -12.64
CA ALA A 790 -2.79 22.20 -14.03
C ALA A 790 -3.08 23.29 -15.10
N ASP A 791 -2.53 24.50 -14.94
CA ASP A 791 -2.75 25.61 -15.90
C ASP A 791 -2.59 25.22 -17.38
N PRO A 792 -3.68 25.29 -18.18
CA PRO A 792 -3.63 24.99 -19.60
C PRO A 792 -2.69 25.92 -20.38
N ALA A 793 -2.59 27.21 -20.02
CA ALA A 793 -1.77 28.16 -20.78
C ALA A 793 -0.27 27.82 -20.68
N PHE A 794 0.22 27.58 -19.46
CA PHE A 794 1.61 27.17 -19.23
C PHE A 794 1.94 25.78 -19.79
N ILE A 795 1.03 24.80 -19.66
CA ILE A 795 1.23 23.46 -20.22
C ILE A 795 1.27 23.51 -21.74
N GLY A 796 0.35 24.22 -22.38
CA GLY A 796 0.31 24.38 -23.83
C GLY A 796 1.50 25.19 -24.37
N PHE A 797 1.99 26.18 -23.63
CA PHE A 797 3.23 26.90 -23.93
C PHE A 797 4.43 25.95 -23.94
N ALA A 798 4.67 25.23 -22.83
CA ALA A 798 5.80 24.32 -22.70
C ALA A 798 5.74 23.17 -23.73
N ALA A 799 4.57 22.57 -23.95
CA ALA A 799 4.36 21.56 -24.99
C ALA A 799 4.64 22.11 -26.40
N SER A 800 4.19 23.33 -26.71
CA SER A 800 4.44 23.96 -28.03
C SER A 800 5.92 24.25 -28.30
N LYS A 801 6.72 24.44 -27.24
CA LYS A 801 8.18 24.64 -27.31
C LYS A 801 8.97 23.31 -27.30
N GLN A 802 8.33 22.17 -27.02
CA GLN A 802 8.95 20.83 -26.92
C GLN A 802 10.11 20.74 -25.91
N VAL A 803 10.03 21.56 -24.85
CA VAL A 803 11.02 21.62 -23.78
C VAL A 803 10.85 20.50 -22.75
N ASP A 804 11.94 20.18 -22.06
CA ASP A 804 11.96 19.14 -21.03
C ASP A 804 11.68 19.70 -19.63
N ILE A 805 12.01 20.97 -19.40
CA ILE A 805 11.50 21.78 -18.28
C ILE A 805 10.93 23.11 -18.82
N ALA A 806 9.85 23.58 -18.19
CA ALA A 806 9.53 25.00 -18.19
C ALA A 806 9.26 25.48 -16.76
N THR A 807 9.26 26.79 -16.54
CA THR A 807 9.00 27.39 -15.22
C THR A 807 8.12 28.62 -15.31
N LYS A 808 7.26 28.83 -14.31
CA LYS A 808 6.62 30.13 -14.11
C LYS A 808 7.51 31.04 -13.27
N VAL A 809 7.36 32.33 -13.51
CA VAL A 809 7.92 33.42 -12.71
C VAL A 809 6.89 34.53 -12.55
N VAL A 810 7.05 35.39 -11.56
CA VAL A 810 6.35 36.68 -11.51
C VAL A 810 7.33 37.81 -11.75
N ARG A 811 6.82 38.97 -12.15
CA ARG A 811 7.62 40.20 -12.22
C ARG A 811 8.13 40.56 -10.81
N LYS A 812 9.45 40.69 -10.67
CA LYS A 812 10.11 41.19 -9.45
C LYS A 812 9.67 42.63 -9.20
N ARG A 813 9.15 42.93 -8.00
CA ARG A 813 8.53 44.21 -7.61
C ARG A 813 9.54 45.37 -7.60
N ASN A 814 10.73 45.11 -7.09
CA ASN A 814 11.84 46.07 -6.99
C ASN A 814 13.16 45.32 -6.76
N ALA A 815 14.30 45.99 -6.94
CA ALA A 815 15.64 45.38 -6.86
C ALA A 815 15.90 44.60 -5.55
N LYS A 816 15.35 45.08 -4.42
CA LYS A 816 15.60 44.57 -3.07
C LYS A 816 14.69 43.41 -2.66
N GLU A 817 13.74 43.01 -3.50
CA GLU A 817 12.89 41.85 -3.23
C GLU A 817 13.74 40.56 -3.14
N SER A 818 13.66 39.87 -1.99
CA SER A 818 14.47 38.69 -1.66
C SER A 818 13.93 37.41 -2.31
N VAL A 819 14.02 37.35 -3.63
CA VAL A 819 13.56 36.23 -4.47
C VAL A 819 14.69 35.72 -5.37
N GLY A 820 14.84 34.40 -5.46
CA GLY A 820 15.71 33.77 -6.45
C GLY A 820 15.26 34.11 -7.88
N LEU A 821 16.22 34.35 -8.75
CA LEU A 821 16.01 34.84 -10.11
C LEU A 821 16.36 33.78 -11.14
N ILE A 822 15.42 33.49 -12.04
CA ILE A 822 15.61 32.51 -13.12
C ILE A 822 16.26 33.21 -14.31
N LEU A 823 17.47 32.78 -14.66
CA LEU A 823 18.32 33.48 -15.63
C LEU A 823 19.27 32.49 -16.35
N GLN A 824 20.16 33.03 -17.19
CA GLN A 824 21.24 32.29 -17.82
C GLN A 824 22.56 32.54 -17.05
N LYS A 825 23.04 31.52 -16.31
CA LYS A 825 24.33 31.53 -15.60
C LYS A 825 25.35 30.76 -16.44
N ASN A 826 26.44 31.39 -16.85
CA ASN A 826 27.52 30.75 -17.63
C ASN A 826 27.05 29.98 -18.88
N GLY A 827 26.01 30.49 -19.57
CA GLY A 827 25.45 29.87 -20.78
C GLY A 827 24.35 28.82 -20.55
N ARG A 828 23.99 28.52 -19.31
CA ARG A 828 22.97 27.52 -18.94
C ARG A 828 21.77 28.15 -18.21
N PRO A 829 20.55 27.61 -18.34
CA PRO A 829 19.42 28.06 -17.54
C PRO A 829 19.64 27.65 -16.08
N ASP A 830 19.45 28.58 -15.16
CA ASP A 830 19.78 28.40 -13.74
C ASP A 830 18.92 29.31 -12.85
N VAL A 831 19.02 29.15 -11.52
CA VAL A 831 18.46 30.06 -10.52
C VAL A 831 19.59 30.65 -9.68
N VAL A 832 19.66 31.97 -9.63
CA VAL A 832 20.58 32.70 -8.74
C VAL A 832 19.81 33.25 -7.56
N GLU A 833 20.18 32.82 -6.36
CA GLU A 833 19.55 33.33 -5.14
C GLU A 833 19.85 34.81 -4.90
N TYR A 834 18.96 35.50 -4.19
CA TYR A 834 19.06 36.95 -3.97
C TYR A 834 20.31 37.37 -3.17
N SER A 835 21.00 36.42 -2.53
CA SER A 835 22.29 36.62 -1.85
C SER A 835 23.53 36.40 -2.74
N GLU A 836 23.36 35.88 -3.96
CA GLU A 836 24.44 35.67 -4.95
C GLU A 836 24.46 36.75 -6.04
N ILE A 837 23.37 37.48 -6.27
CA ILE A 837 23.31 38.54 -7.28
C ILE A 837 23.99 39.82 -6.78
N SER A 838 24.76 40.48 -7.65
CA SER A 838 25.38 41.78 -7.37
C SER A 838 24.31 42.86 -7.19
N SER A 839 24.60 43.92 -6.43
CA SER A 839 23.69 45.08 -6.33
C SER A 839 23.49 45.75 -7.69
N GLU A 840 24.53 45.75 -8.53
CA GLU A 840 24.53 46.33 -9.86
C GLU A 840 23.61 45.56 -10.83
N ASP A 841 23.64 44.23 -10.83
CA ASP A 841 22.70 43.40 -11.59
C ASP A 841 21.28 43.44 -11.00
N ALA A 842 21.14 43.51 -9.67
CA ALA A 842 19.83 43.59 -9.01
C ALA A 842 19.09 44.90 -9.33
N GLU A 843 19.82 46.00 -9.51
CA GLU A 843 19.28 47.33 -9.87
C GLU A 843 19.28 47.60 -11.40
N ALA A 844 19.98 46.79 -12.20
CA ALA A 844 20.05 46.94 -13.65
C ALA A 844 18.66 46.96 -14.32
N LYS A 845 18.47 47.89 -15.25
CA LYS A 845 17.22 48.03 -16.02
C LYS A 845 17.27 47.29 -17.36
N ASP A 846 16.09 46.92 -17.87
CA ASP A 846 15.94 46.31 -19.20
C ASP A 846 16.27 47.35 -20.29
N SER A 847 16.96 46.92 -21.36
CA SER A 847 17.38 47.80 -22.45
C SER A 847 16.27 48.15 -23.44
N LYS A 848 15.13 47.45 -23.39
CA LYS A 848 13.92 47.74 -24.17
C LYS A 848 12.90 48.56 -23.39
N ASP A 849 12.84 48.40 -22.06
CA ASP A 849 11.95 49.14 -21.16
C ASP A 849 12.68 49.51 -19.85
N PRO A 850 13.21 50.75 -19.74
CA PRO A 850 13.96 51.20 -18.57
C PRO A 850 13.16 51.24 -17.26
N GLU A 851 11.83 51.14 -17.27
CA GLU A 851 11.05 51.00 -16.04
C GLU A 851 11.27 49.61 -15.41
N LEU A 852 11.40 48.57 -16.25
CA LEU A 852 11.58 47.18 -15.83
C LEU A 852 13.02 46.86 -15.41
N LEU A 853 13.17 45.93 -14.45
CA LEU A 853 14.47 45.35 -14.11
C LEU A 853 14.91 44.35 -15.19
N LYS A 854 16.21 44.36 -15.53
CA LYS A 854 16.89 43.38 -16.41
C LYS A 854 16.64 41.95 -15.93
N PHE A 855 16.90 41.70 -14.65
CA PHE A 855 16.61 40.42 -13.99
C PHE A 855 15.32 40.54 -13.15
N ARG A 856 14.18 40.36 -13.82
CA ARG A 856 12.83 40.45 -13.22
C ARG A 856 12.12 39.11 -13.03
N ALA A 857 12.70 38.01 -13.50
CA ALA A 857 12.08 36.68 -13.52
C ALA A 857 12.14 35.99 -12.14
N ALA A 858 11.31 36.45 -11.20
CA ALA A 858 11.30 35.94 -9.82
C ALA A 858 10.70 34.52 -9.75
N ASN A 859 11.49 33.57 -9.24
CA ASN A 859 11.10 32.17 -9.09
C ASN A 859 9.94 32.02 -8.09
N ILE A 860 8.85 31.38 -8.53
CA ILE A 860 7.68 31.06 -7.68
C ILE A 860 7.54 29.57 -7.36
N VAL A 861 8.58 28.77 -7.68
CA VAL A 861 8.65 27.31 -7.47
C VAL A 861 7.43 26.59 -8.07
N ASN A 862 7.20 26.89 -9.34
CA ASN A 862 6.12 26.34 -10.16
C ASN A 862 6.71 25.97 -11.53
N HIS A 863 6.71 24.68 -11.84
CA HIS A 863 7.52 24.10 -12.92
C HIS A 863 6.70 23.10 -13.73
N TYR A 864 7.01 22.99 -15.01
CA TYR A 864 6.56 21.93 -15.93
C TYR A 864 7.73 21.00 -16.19
N TYR A 865 7.45 19.70 -16.33
CA TYR A 865 8.39 18.68 -16.77
C TYR A 865 7.77 17.85 -17.90
N SER A 866 8.59 17.44 -18.85
CA SER A 866 8.27 16.32 -19.74
C SER A 866 8.36 14.99 -18.97
N PHE A 867 7.54 14.01 -19.35
CA PHE A 867 7.64 12.66 -18.78
C PHE A 867 9.02 12.03 -19.04
N SER A 868 9.57 12.21 -20.24
CA SER A 868 10.90 11.73 -20.62
C SER A 868 12.04 12.31 -19.76
N PHE A 869 11.90 13.55 -19.28
CA PHE A 869 12.84 14.11 -18.32
C PHE A 869 12.75 13.40 -16.96
N LEU A 870 11.54 13.12 -16.46
CA LEU A 870 11.35 12.40 -15.20
C LEU A 870 11.78 10.93 -15.28
N GLU A 871 11.66 10.26 -16.43
CA GLU A 871 12.25 8.93 -16.65
C GLU A 871 13.78 8.93 -16.53
N SER A 872 14.44 10.04 -16.88
CA SER A 872 15.91 10.15 -16.85
C SER A 872 16.51 10.39 -15.45
N ILE A 873 15.68 10.65 -14.43
CA ILE A 873 16.09 10.95 -13.03
C ILE A 873 17.25 10.09 -12.51
N PRO A 874 17.26 8.73 -12.66
CA PRO A 874 18.33 7.88 -12.13
C PRO A 874 19.74 8.19 -12.67
N VAL A 875 19.84 8.90 -13.81
CA VAL A 875 21.11 9.27 -14.47
C VAL A 875 21.73 10.55 -13.88
N TRP A 876 20.94 11.39 -13.17
CA TRP A 876 21.39 12.71 -12.72
C TRP A 876 20.99 13.13 -11.30
N ALA A 877 20.01 12.51 -10.63
CA ALA A 877 19.61 12.91 -9.28
C ALA A 877 20.78 12.92 -8.27
N LYS A 878 21.69 11.93 -8.37
CA LYS A 878 22.91 11.84 -7.54
C LYS A 878 23.95 12.94 -7.81
N LYS A 879 23.75 13.78 -8.82
CA LYS A 879 24.62 14.91 -9.19
C LYS A 879 24.10 16.26 -8.67
N LEU A 880 22.88 16.29 -8.12
CA LEU A 880 22.32 17.51 -7.54
C LEU A 880 23.16 17.93 -6.32
N PRO A 881 23.48 19.23 -6.17
CA PRO A 881 24.18 19.76 -5.01
C PRO A 881 23.31 19.62 -3.75
N HIS A 882 23.94 19.81 -2.60
CA HIS A 882 23.25 19.89 -1.31
C HIS A 882 23.61 21.24 -0.68
N HIS A 883 22.61 22.08 -0.47
CA HIS A 883 22.77 23.44 0.05
C HIS A 883 22.83 23.44 1.58
N VAL A 884 23.62 24.37 2.13
CA VAL A 884 24.10 24.28 3.52
C VAL A 884 23.33 25.20 4.45
N ALA A 885 22.21 24.71 4.96
CA ALA A 885 21.35 25.46 5.86
C ALA A 885 21.84 25.36 7.32
N ARG A 886 22.73 26.26 7.77
CA ARG A 886 23.14 26.36 9.18
C ARG A 886 21.94 26.67 10.08
N LYS A 887 21.72 25.88 11.14
CA LYS A 887 20.58 26.02 12.08
C LYS A 887 21.03 25.84 13.54
N LYS A 888 20.17 26.27 14.47
CA LYS A 888 20.19 25.84 15.88
C LYS A 888 19.45 24.51 15.95
N ILE A 889 20.17 23.42 16.18
CA ILE A 889 19.64 22.05 16.14
C ILE A 889 19.75 21.46 17.55
N PRO A 890 18.62 21.29 18.28
CA PRO A 890 18.64 20.61 19.58
C PRO A 890 19.23 19.21 19.45
N TYR A 891 20.11 18.84 20.39
CA TYR A 891 20.86 17.60 20.32
C TYR A 891 21.19 17.07 21.72
N VAL A 892 21.52 15.79 21.83
CA VAL A 892 22.14 15.22 23.03
C VAL A 892 23.67 15.28 22.89
N ASN A 893 24.35 15.79 23.92
CA ASN A 893 25.81 15.70 24.03
C ASN A 893 26.21 14.23 24.26
N THR A 894 27.06 13.67 23.39
CA THR A 894 27.49 12.26 23.42
C THR A 894 28.35 11.89 24.63
N ASP A 895 28.97 12.87 25.29
CA ASP A 895 29.93 12.61 26.36
C ASP A 895 29.24 12.46 27.73
N ASN A 896 28.24 13.32 28.00
CA ASN A 896 27.52 13.36 29.27
C ASN A 896 26.04 12.92 29.19
N GLY A 897 25.45 12.87 27.99
CA GLY A 897 24.05 12.49 27.78
C GLY A 897 23.03 13.58 28.12
N GLU A 898 23.44 14.84 28.17
CA GLU A 898 22.61 16.02 28.41
C GLU A 898 21.96 16.54 27.11
N THR A 899 20.69 16.96 27.18
CA THR A 899 19.97 17.53 26.01
C THR A 899 20.16 19.04 25.94
N ILE A 900 20.89 19.50 24.91
CA ILE A 900 21.28 20.90 24.73
C ILE A 900 20.35 21.57 23.70
N LYS A 901 19.82 22.75 24.06
CA LYS A 901 19.15 23.68 23.15
C LYS A 901 20.12 24.82 22.82
N PRO A 902 20.79 24.80 21.64
CA PRO A 902 21.93 25.68 21.39
C PRO A 902 21.51 27.11 21.06
N GLU A 903 22.16 28.10 21.69
CA GLU A 903 21.86 29.52 21.47
C GLU A 903 22.36 30.05 20.11
N LYS A 904 23.38 29.40 19.54
CA LYS A 904 24.02 29.74 18.25
C LYS A 904 23.94 28.53 17.30
N PRO A 905 24.05 28.70 15.97
CA PRO A 905 24.03 27.57 15.05
C PRO A 905 25.18 26.58 15.31
N ASN A 906 24.83 25.36 15.68
CA ASN A 906 25.74 24.27 16.04
C ASN A 906 25.91 23.21 14.94
N GLY A 907 25.11 23.31 13.88
CA GLY A 907 25.12 22.35 12.79
C GLY A 907 24.40 22.82 11.53
N VAL A 908 24.41 21.96 10.53
CA VAL A 908 23.85 22.16 9.20
C VAL A 908 22.74 21.15 8.93
N LYS A 909 21.75 21.60 8.15
CA LYS A 909 20.86 20.75 7.37
C LYS A 909 21.32 20.81 5.91
N LEU A 910 21.21 19.69 5.22
CA LEU A 910 21.53 19.56 3.80
C LEU A 910 20.21 19.45 3.03
N GLU A 911 19.99 20.38 2.11
CA GLU A 911 18.74 20.51 1.36
C GLU A 911 19.08 20.60 -0.14
N GLN A 912 18.56 19.69 -0.96
CA GLN A 912 18.62 19.82 -2.42
C GLN A 912 17.53 20.79 -2.88
N PHE A 913 17.76 21.60 -3.93
CA PHE A 913 16.72 22.44 -4.51
C PHE A 913 16.18 21.87 -5.83
N VAL A 914 14.86 21.97 -6.00
CA VAL A 914 14.13 21.45 -7.17
C VAL A 914 14.64 22.04 -8.50
N PHE A 915 15.16 23.27 -8.47
CA PHE A 915 15.70 23.96 -9.64
C PHE A 915 17.17 23.66 -9.95
N ASP A 916 17.92 22.97 -9.07
CA ASP A 916 19.35 22.64 -9.29
C ASP A 916 19.58 21.71 -10.50
N CYS A 917 18.52 21.14 -11.07
CA CYS A 917 18.57 20.36 -12.30
C CYS A 917 18.57 21.21 -13.59
N PHE A 918 18.24 22.50 -13.52
CA PHE A 918 18.14 23.36 -14.71
C PHE A 918 19.47 23.45 -15.48
N PRO A 919 20.65 23.59 -14.85
CA PRO A 919 21.92 23.69 -15.59
C PRO A 919 22.30 22.44 -16.40
N PHE A 920 21.67 21.29 -16.13
CA PHE A 920 21.87 20.07 -16.92
C PHE A 920 21.28 20.21 -18.34
N LEU A 921 20.23 21.02 -18.50
CA LEU A 921 19.56 21.29 -19.77
C LEU A 921 20.31 22.31 -20.63
N SER A 922 20.14 22.18 -21.94
CA SER A 922 20.46 23.23 -22.90
C SER A 922 19.30 24.22 -23.02
N LEU A 923 19.55 25.44 -23.53
CA LEU A 923 18.57 26.53 -23.52
C LEU A 923 17.35 26.23 -24.41
N GLU A 924 17.51 25.48 -25.49
CA GLU A 924 16.41 25.01 -26.35
C GLU A 924 15.55 23.91 -25.71
N LYS A 925 15.95 23.39 -24.53
CA LYS A 925 15.18 22.45 -23.72
C LYS A 925 14.63 23.03 -22.42
N PHE A 926 14.71 24.35 -22.26
CA PHE A 926 14.17 25.11 -21.13
C PHE A 926 13.25 26.24 -21.60
N ALA A 927 12.18 26.55 -20.86
CA ALA A 927 11.34 27.72 -21.12
C ALA A 927 10.87 28.42 -19.84
N CYS A 928 10.52 29.70 -19.94
CA CYS A 928 10.08 30.52 -18.81
C CYS A 928 8.83 31.34 -19.19
N MET A 929 7.80 31.33 -18.34
CA MET A 929 6.58 32.11 -18.51
C MET A 929 6.38 33.06 -17.33
N GLU A 930 6.43 34.37 -17.59
CA GLU A 930 6.06 35.38 -16.62
C GLU A 930 4.52 35.47 -16.50
N VAL A 931 4.01 35.42 -15.26
CA VAL A 931 2.59 35.51 -14.95
C VAL A 931 2.30 36.69 -14.01
N LYS A 932 1.03 37.11 -14.00
CA LYS A 932 0.53 38.17 -13.12
C LYS A 932 0.51 37.68 -11.67
N ARG A 933 1.18 38.40 -10.77
CA ARG A 933 1.31 37.99 -9.36
C ARG A 933 -0.05 37.96 -8.67
N GLU A 934 -0.83 39.01 -8.88
CA GLU A 934 -2.19 39.21 -8.39
C GLU A 934 -3.21 38.20 -8.94
N ASP A 935 -2.84 37.40 -9.95
CA ASP A 935 -3.69 36.33 -10.48
C ASP A 935 -3.18 34.90 -10.21
N GLU A 936 -1.92 34.74 -9.76
CA GLU A 936 -1.24 33.42 -9.72
C GLU A 936 -0.23 33.19 -8.59
N PHE A 937 0.16 34.19 -7.79
CA PHE A 937 1.13 34.02 -6.72
C PHE A 937 0.84 34.88 -5.49
N SER A 938 0.28 34.24 -4.46
CA SER A 938 0.16 34.79 -3.10
C SER A 938 0.57 33.69 -2.11
N PRO A 939 1.80 33.70 -1.58
CA PRO A 939 2.35 32.58 -0.84
C PRO A 939 2.16 32.70 0.69
N LEU A 940 1.76 31.60 1.32
CA LEU A 940 1.61 31.51 2.77
C LEU A 940 2.92 31.05 3.45
N LYS A 941 3.74 31.99 3.91
CA LYS A 941 5.06 31.73 4.54
C LYS A 941 5.12 32.08 6.05
N ASN A 942 4.35 33.07 6.50
CA ASN A 942 4.46 33.74 7.80
C ASN A 942 3.16 33.68 8.61
N ALA A 943 3.23 33.95 9.92
CA ALA A 943 2.05 33.96 10.80
C ALA A 943 1.16 35.18 10.57
N ARG A 944 -0.13 35.05 10.91
CA ARG A 944 -1.13 36.14 10.83
C ARG A 944 -0.65 37.40 11.55
N GLY A 945 -0.78 38.56 10.90
CA GLY A 945 -0.33 39.85 11.43
C GLY A 945 1.14 40.15 11.14
N THR A 946 1.77 39.43 10.20
CA THR A 946 3.10 39.81 9.67
C THR A 946 2.97 40.91 8.62
N GLY A 947 1.87 40.94 7.86
CA GLY A 947 1.60 41.93 6.81
C GLY A 947 2.23 41.59 5.44
N GLU A 948 3.04 40.55 5.37
CA GLU A 948 3.64 40.00 4.15
C GLU A 948 3.63 38.47 4.19
N ASP A 949 3.25 37.84 3.08
CA ASP A 949 3.21 36.40 2.86
C ASP A 949 2.55 35.59 4.01
N ASP A 950 1.37 36.03 4.44
CA ASP A 950 0.65 35.56 5.63
C ASP A 950 -0.84 35.22 5.32
N PRO A 951 -1.64 34.72 6.28
CA PRO A 951 -3.05 34.40 6.06
C PRO A 951 -3.92 35.57 5.55
N ASP A 952 -3.66 36.79 6.03
CA ASP A 952 -4.53 37.93 5.75
C ASP A 952 -4.24 38.51 4.37
N THR A 953 -2.96 38.57 3.99
CA THR A 953 -2.54 38.85 2.60
C THR A 953 -3.05 37.78 1.63
N SER A 954 -2.92 36.49 1.97
CA SER A 954 -3.43 35.37 1.16
C SER A 954 -4.96 35.46 0.93
N LYS A 955 -5.71 35.77 1.99
CA LYS A 955 -7.17 35.96 1.95
C LYS A 955 -7.56 37.17 1.09
N ARG A 956 -6.91 38.31 1.31
CA ARG A 956 -7.14 39.55 0.54
C ARG A 956 -6.92 39.30 -0.95
N ASP A 957 -5.84 38.62 -1.32
CA ASP A 957 -5.48 38.46 -2.73
C ASP A 957 -6.49 37.57 -3.48
N ILE A 958 -6.93 36.45 -2.89
CA ILE A 958 -8.01 35.60 -3.44
C ILE A 958 -9.34 36.38 -3.56
N THR A 959 -9.73 37.10 -2.51
CA THR A 959 -11.03 37.81 -2.51
C THR A 959 -11.01 39.09 -3.35
N THR A 960 -9.82 39.65 -3.63
CA THR A 960 -9.61 40.71 -4.62
C THR A 960 -9.68 40.15 -6.05
N GLN A 961 -9.10 38.98 -6.30
CA GLN A 961 -9.23 38.27 -7.58
C GLN A 961 -10.70 37.98 -7.92
N GLY A 962 -11.47 37.41 -6.99
CA GLY A 962 -12.90 37.13 -7.23
C GLY A 962 -13.74 38.39 -7.44
N LYS A 963 -13.48 39.47 -6.68
CA LYS A 963 -14.10 40.80 -6.87
C LYS A 963 -13.83 41.35 -8.28
N LYS A 964 -12.58 41.29 -8.74
CA LYS A 964 -12.15 41.64 -10.11
C LYS A 964 -12.85 40.79 -11.18
N TRP A 965 -12.99 39.48 -10.97
CA TRP A 965 -13.65 38.58 -11.93
C TRP A 965 -15.16 38.85 -12.08
N VAL A 966 -15.91 38.99 -10.98
CA VAL A 966 -17.36 39.27 -11.08
C VAL A 966 -17.65 40.65 -11.65
N GLN A 967 -16.79 41.65 -11.38
CA GLN A 967 -16.87 42.97 -12.02
C GLN A 967 -16.59 42.89 -13.52
N ALA A 968 -15.60 42.10 -13.96
CA ALA A 968 -15.32 41.88 -15.38
C ALA A 968 -16.48 41.19 -16.13
N ALA A 969 -17.21 40.30 -15.44
CA ALA A 969 -18.44 39.69 -15.95
C ALA A 969 -19.67 40.66 -15.98
N GLY A 970 -19.53 41.86 -15.42
CA GLY A 970 -20.56 42.90 -15.42
C GLY A 970 -21.50 42.88 -14.21
N ALA A 971 -21.09 42.29 -13.08
CA ALA A 971 -21.78 42.46 -11.79
C ALA A 971 -21.40 43.80 -11.13
N THR A 972 -22.35 44.42 -10.43
CA THR A 972 -22.05 45.59 -9.59
C THR A 972 -21.67 45.12 -8.19
N VAL A 973 -20.49 45.49 -7.70
CA VAL A 973 -20.05 45.17 -6.33
C VAL A 973 -20.22 46.40 -5.44
N VAL A 974 -20.97 46.25 -4.35
CA VAL A 974 -21.14 47.28 -3.31
C VAL A 974 -20.54 46.78 -2.00
N SER A 975 -20.07 47.69 -1.15
CA SER A 975 -19.39 47.34 0.09
C SER A 975 -19.52 48.42 1.17
N GLU A 976 -19.34 48.04 2.43
CA GLU A 976 -19.18 48.96 3.56
C GLU A 976 -17.71 49.30 3.87
N LYS A 977 -16.75 48.48 3.40
CA LYS A 977 -15.31 48.76 3.47
C LYS A 977 -14.63 48.54 2.12
N GLU A 978 -13.58 49.29 1.86
CA GLU A 978 -12.84 49.22 0.58
C GLU A 978 -12.19 47.84 0.36
N ASP A 979 -11.60 47.28 1.41
CA ASP A 979 -10.89 45.99 1.43
C ASP A 979 -11.80 44.75 1.34
N ASP A 980 -13.12 44.86 1.55
CA ASP A 980 -14.00 43.68 1.49
C ASP A 980 -14.06 43.15 0.05
N GLY A 981 -13.60 41.91 -0.13
CA GLY A 981 -13.54 41.20 -1.39
C GLY A 981 -14.72 40.23 -1.60
N ILE A 982 -14.68 39.50 -2.71
CA ILE A 982 -15.61 38.42 -3.04
C ILE A 982 -14.80 37.17 -3.30
N GLU A 983 -15.08 36.10 -2.57
CA GLU A 983 -14.58 34.77 -2.90
C GLU A 983 -15.39 34.17 -4.05
N VAL A 984 -14.72 33.62 -5.06
CA VAL A 984 -15.36 32.81 -6.10
C VAL A 984 -14.81 31.39 -5.97
N SER A 985 -15.70 30.42 -5.78
CA SER A 985 -15.33 29.01 -5.72
C SER A 985 -14.66 28.59 -7.05
N PRO A 986 -13.52 27.90 -7.04
CA PRO A 986 -12.92 27.37 -8.26
C PRO A 986 -13.86 26.48 -9.08
N LEU A 987 -14.84 25.82 -8.44
CA LEU A 987 -15.88 25.06 -9.14
C LEU A 987 -16.80 25.94 -10.01
N ILE A 988 -16.97 27.22 -9.67
CA ILE A 988 -17.68 28.22 -10.48
C ILE A 988 -16.75 28.82 -11.55
N SER A 989 -15.52 29.19 -11.19
CA SER A 989 -14.57 29.81 -12.14
C SER A 989 -13.12 29.47 -11.84
N TYR A 990 -12.39 28.97 -12.83
CA TYR A 990 -10.96 28.62 -12.72
C TYR A 990 -10.05 29.84 -12.80
N GLY A 991 -10.38 30.77 -13.69
CA GLY A 991 -9.55 31.93 -14.04
C GLY A 991 -10.33 33.21 -14.37
N GLY A 992 -11.64 33.24 -14.08
CA GLY A 992 -12.56 34.36 -14.37
C GLY A 992 -13.61 34.06 -15.44
N GLU A 993 -13.59 32.86 -16.04
CA GLU A 993 -14.59 32.41 -17.02
C GLU A 993 -15.91 31.95 -16.38
N GLY A 994 -17.02 32.02 -17.13
CA GLY A 994 -18.29 31.40 -16.74
C GLY A 994 -19.13 32.20 -15.74
N LEU A 995 -18.78 33.46 -15.47
CA LEU A 995 -19.45 34.33 -14.49
C LEU A 995 -20.54 35.22 -15.09
N GLU A 996 -20.89 35.05 -16.37
CA GLU A 996 -21.80 35.92 -17.11
C GLU A 996 -23.24 35.92 -16.56
N PHE A 997 -23.62 34.89 -15.77
CA PHE A 997 -24.89 34.81 -15.04
C PHE A 997 -25.04 35.86 -13.91
N LEU A 998 -23.94 36.49 -13.51
CA LEU A 998 -23.90 37.59 -12.55
C LEU A 998 -24.08 38.97 -13.20
N LYS A 999 -24.12 39.05 -14.53
CA LYS A 999 -24.21 40.32 -15.27
C LYS A 999 -25.47 41.10 -14.89
N GLY A 1000 -25.29 42.32 -14.39
CA GLY A 1000 -26.37 43.17 -13.89
C GLY A 1000 -26.90 42.80 -12.49
N ARG A 1001 -26.46 41.70 -11.87
CA ARG A 1001 -26.71 41.46 -10.44
C ARG A 1001 -25.89 42.47 -9.60
N THR A 1002 -26.41 42.85 -8.43
CA THR A 1002 -25.64 43.61 -7.43
C THR A 1002 -25.26 42.68 -6.29
N ILE A 1003 -23.96 42.64 -5.95
CA ILE A 1003 -23.40 41.77 -4.93
C ILE A 1003 -22.84 42.64 -3.80
N LYS A 1004 -23.27 42.39 -2.56
CA LYS A 1004 -22.73 43.08 -1.38
C LYS A 1004 -21.53 42.30 -0.82
N ALA A 1005 -20.36 42.91 -0.79
CA ALA A 1005 -19.18 42.37 -0.14
C ALA A 1005 -19.23 42.56 1.40
N PRO A 1006 -18.55 41.70 2.19
CA PRO A 1006 -17.85 40.48 1.76
C PRO A 1006 -18.83 39.36 1.41
N ALA A 1007 -18.54 38.60 0.36
CA ALA A 1007 -19.41 37.52 -0.14
C ALA A 1007 -18.62 36.32 -0.66
N VAL A 1008 -19.34 35.21 -0.89
CA VAL A 1008 -18.85 34.00 -1.57
C VAL A 1008 -19.81 33.61 -2.70
N ILE A 1009 -19.27 33.14 -3.82
CA ILE A 1009 -20.03 32.59 -4.96
C ILE A 1009 -19.68 31.10 -5.09
N GLU A 1010 -20.61 30.23 -4.69
CA GLU A 1010 -20.47 28.76 -4.75
C GLU A 1010 -21.46 28.07 -5.72
N SER A 1011 -22.52 28.77 -6.14
CA SER A 1011 -23.58 28.30 -7.06
C SER A 1011 -23.78 29.28 -8.22
N GLU A 1012 -24.41 28.80 -9.30
CA GLU A 1012 -24.92 29.66 -10.39
C GLU A 1012 -26.31 30.26 -10.09
N ASP A 1013 -27.09 29.56 -9.25
CA ASP A 1013 -28.40 29.99 -8.72
C ASP A 1013 -28.24 31.22 -7.79
#